data_AF-A0A3A5RB12-F1
#
_entry.id   AF-A0A3A5RB12-F1
#
_cell.length_a   1.000
_cell.length_b   1.000
_cell.length_c   1.000
_cell.angle_alpha   90.00
_cell.angle_beta   90.00
_cell.angle_gamma   90.00
#
_symmetry.space_group_name_H-M   'P 1'
#
loop_
_entity.id
_entity.type
_entity.pdbx_description
1 polymer ?
#
loop_
_entity_poly.entity_id
_entity_poly.type
_entity_poly.pdbx_seq_one_letter_code
_entity_poly.pdbx_strand_id
1 'polypeptide(L)'
;MSMALFFILLILFLAISLPIGGTFTLLSVIPSLLNQNFSFGVSDVARAMFAGLNSFTLLAVPMFMVSGMIMVKGGISQKLFNFFGYFIGNKTAGFPCAVVVTCMFYAAISGSSPATVSAVGAMTIPFLVSMGYDKIFATSIVTVAGGLGVIIPPSISYIVYASAANCSPSKLFIAGIIPGILIGVALMIYCYIYCKKHGEDKTKLKESYTKLHEIGLPKLFKDSFFALLTPFIILGTIYSGICSPTEAAVISVFYGLFVCLFVYKSIKFGDIAPVVVEGTKTYVNILFVIAAATAFAKILTLLRYPQIISQSVLTLSDNRYVVLLIMNIVMLVCGMFIDNIPNIMILTPIMVPVATAIGVDPIHFGIIMTCNLAIGMITPPMGINLFVASGMTKIPVLRLARAVVPFLVTFLISLGFITNIPGISMGLVSALSKETTKTVATTPTLEADADLYGANIKPLNPNALSTEYHWRAAMTVADSSINYKMLAEFAHLMDIKSGGRIKIDLYPNGQLGNEFTEAVLSGSIEIGTGMTTNLVDYIPQYAIFDIPNLFDDVTQMRTVLSGDFSKVLNHYCNAGGIQMLGYSDAGFRQLTTNKEVHTLSDLQGQKIRVMTDKYHIAYWNALGAAATPMQFTEVFMGLQQGTIDGEENPYMNIVGNNMQEVQKYIVETNHIGHVIIFFMNYDLYNSLPSDVRRLVDECAAAATAYGNAKADASIKQYKQTCIDAGAQIITLEPSVIDEIRKKGIIVQEMVRSDLGDEIVDQLMDAINKTRAK
;
A
#
# COMPACT_ATOMS: atom_id res chain seq x y z
N MET A 1 19.00 -5.55 -19.62
CA MET A 1 18.94 -4.28 -20.37
C MET A 1 19.47 -3.15 -19.50
N SER A 2 20.26 -2.22 -20.05
CA SER A 2 20.77 -1.09 -19.28
C SER A 2 19.67 -0.08 -18.94
N MET A 3 19.77 0.55 -17.77
CA MET A 3 18.82 1.55 -17.30
C MET A 3 18.69 2.73 -18.29
N ALA A 4 19.83 3.20 -18.82
CA ALA A 4 19.85 4.30 -19.79
C ALA A 4 19.03 3.96 -21.05
N LEU A 5 19.21 2.75 -21.61
CA LEU A 5 18.44 2.32 -22.78
C LEU A 5 16.95 2.25 -22.47
N PHE A 6 16.56 1.74 -21.30
CA PHE A 6 15.16 1.66 -20.89
C PHE A 6 14.50 3.04 -20.81
N PHE A 7 15.13 4.01 -20.16
CA PHE A 7 14.59 5.36 -20.04
C PHE A 7 14.63 6.13 -21.36
N ILE A 8 15.62 5.88 -22.23
CA ILE A 8 15.63 6.43 -23.60
C ILE A 8 14.43 5.91 -24.38
N LEU A 9 14.14 4.60 -24.31
CA LEU A 9 12.96 4.02 -24.97
C LEU A 9 11.66 4.59 -24.40
N LEU A 10 11.57 4.75 -23.07
CA LEU A 10 10.43 5.40 -22.43
C LEU A 10 10.21 6.82 -22.97
N ILE A 11 11.27 7.65 -22.99
CA ILE A 11 11.20 9.02 -23.51
C ILE A 11 10.83 9.02 -25.00
N LEU A 12 11.40 8.12 -25.80
CA LEU A 12 11.11 8.00 -27.23
C LEU A 12 9.63 7.64 -27.47
N PHE A 13 9.11 6.63 -26.76
CA PHE A 13 7.71 6.21 -26.87
C PHE A 13 6.74 7.30 -26.44
N LEU A 14 7.07 8.05 -25.39
CA LEU A 14 6.29 9.23 -25.00
C LEU A 14 6.38 10.36 -26.03
N ALA A 15 7.55 10.60 -26.65
CA ALA A 15 7.75 11.64 -27.65
C ALA A 15 6.96 11.37 -28.95
N ILE A 16 6.84 10.11 -29.37
CA ILE A 16 5.99 9.72 -30.51
C ILE A 16 4.49 9.65 -30.15
N SER A 17 4.11 10.12 -28.97
CA SER A 17 2.71 10.15 -28.49
C SER A 17 2.05 8.78 -28.39
N LEU A 18 2.82 7.72 -28.10
CA LEU A 18 2.25 6.41 -27.84
C LEU A 18 1.43 6.45 -26.54
N PRO A 19 0.20 5.89 -26.51
CA PRO A 19 -0.59 5.84 -25.28
C PRO A 19 0.19 5.18 -24.15
N ILE A 20 0.11 5.74 -22.95
CA ILE A 20 0.96 5.36 -21.81
C ILE A 20 0.85 3.86 -21.48
N GLY A 21 -0.35 3.28 -21.51
CA GLY A 21 -0.52 1.84 -21.30
C GLY A 21 0.17 0.99 -22.37
N GLY A 22 0.21 1.46 -23.63
CA GLY A 22 0.97 0.82 -24.71
C GLY A 22 2.47 0.91 -24.47
N THR A 23 2.96 2.10 -24.10
CA THR A 23 4.36 2.34 -23.71
C THR A 23 4.82 1.39 -22.61
N PHE A 24 4.04 1.24 -21.53
CA PHE A 24 4.36 0.34 -20.42
C PHE A 24 4.33 -1.13 -20.82
N THR A 25 3.33 -1.54 -21.61
CA THR A 25 3.24 -2.92 -22.10
C THR A 25 4.48 -3.27 -22.93
N LEU A 26 4.88 -2.40 -23.86
CA LEU A 26 6.08 -2.61 -24.67
C LEU A 26 7.35 -2.65 -23.81
N LEU A 27 7.52 -1.69 -22.90
CA LEU A 27 8.67 -1.66 -21.99
C LEU A 27 8.72 -2.86 -21.05
N SER A 28 7.58 -3.48 -20.75
CA SER A 28 7.53 -4.70 -19.95
C SER A 28 7.97 -5.94 -20.74
N VAL A 29 7.74 -5.96 -22.06
CA VAL A 29 8.08 -7.09 -22.94
C VAL A 29 9.51 -7.00 -23.47
N ILE A 30 10.00 -5.81 -23.80
CA ILE A 30 11.32 -5.57 -24.41
C ILE A 30 12.48 -6.27 -23.66
N PRO A 31 12.59 -6.28 -22.32
CA PRO A 31 13.66 -7.00 -21.62
C PRO A 31 13.75 -8.48 -22.01
N SER A 32 12.60 -9.16 -22.13
CA SER A 32 12.51 -10.59 -22.50
C SER A 32 12.85 -10.83 -23.98
N LEU A 33 12.55 -9.87 -24.85
CA LEU A 33 12.90 -9.95 -26.27
C LEU A 33 14.40 -9.75 -26.52
N LEU A 34 15.04 -8.88 -25.73
CA LEU A 34 16.46 -8.61 -25.84
C LEU A 34 17.33 -9.67 -25.15
N ASN A 35 16.77 -10.40 -24.17
CA ASN A 35 17.47 -11.45 -23.46
C ASN A 35 16.52 -12.64 -23.20
N GLN A 36 16.66 -13.71 -23.98
CA GLN A 36 15.83 -14.92 -23.85
C GLN A 36 16.03 -15.64 -22.50
N ASN A 37 17.11 -15.37 -21.77
CA ASN A 37 17.36 -15.90 -20.43
C ASN A 37 16.72 -15.04 -19.32
N PHE A 38 15.97 -14.00 -19.67
CA PHE A 38 15.25 -13.20 -18.68
C PHE A 38 13.99 -13.94 -18.24
N SER A 39 13.92 -14.33 -16.96
CA SER A 39 12.90 -15.23 -16.40
C SER A 39 11.45 -14.71 -16.46
N PHE A 40 11.23 -13.47 -16.89
CA PHE A 40 9.90 -12.86 -16.98
C PHE A 40 9.49 -12.70 -18.45
N GLY A 41 8.72 -13.66 -18.95
CA GLY A 41 8.30 -13.72 -20.34
C GLY A 41 7.04 -12.92 -20.65
N VAL A 42 6.63 -12.92 -21.91
CA VAL A 42 5.38 -12.26 -22.37
C VAL A 42 4.15 -12.79 -21.61
N SER A 43 4.12 -14.08 -21.29
CA SER A 43 3.03 -14.67 -20.51
C SER A 43 2.96 -14.12 -19.08
N ASP A 44 4.10 -13.81 -18.47
CA ASP A 44 4.18 -13.20 -17.14
C ASP A 44 3.74 -11.74 -17.16
N VAL A 45 4.07 -11.01 -18.23
CA VAL A 45 3.54 -9.66 -18.46
C VAL A 45 2.01 -9.71 -18.48
N ALA A 46 1.41 -10.64 -19.23
CA ALA A 46 -0.05 -10.78 -19.28
C ALA A 46 -0.66 -11.17 -17.93
N ARG A 47 -0.02 -12.10 -17.19
CA ARG A 47 -0.43 -12.46 -15.82
C ARG A 47 -0.37 -11.27 -14.87
N ALA A 48 0.72 -10.50 -14.90
CA ALA A 48 0.89 -9.31 -14.07
C ALA A 48 -0.10 -8.20 -14.42
N MET A 49 -0.41 -8.03 -15.71
CA MET A 49 -1.48 -7.12 -16.16
C MET A 49 -2.84 -7.53 -15.60
N PHE A 50 -3.17 -8.82 -15.66
CA PHE A 50 -4.43 -9.33 -15.11
C PHE A 50 -4.49 -9.21 -13.58
N ALA A 51 -3.40 -9.55 -12.89
CA ALA A 51 -3.28 -9.40 -11.44
C ALA A 51 -3.45 -7.95 -10.99
N GLY A 52 -2.91 -6.98 -11.74
CA GLY A 52 -3.07 -5.56 -11.47
C GLY A 52 -4.51 -5.05 -11.57
N LEU A 53 -5.34 -5.69 -12.39
CA LEU A 53 -6.77 -5.38 -12.51
C LEU A 53 -7.60 -6.00 -11.39
N ASN A 54 -7.13 -7.09 -10.78
CA ASN A 54 -7.84 -7.84 -9.75
C ASN A 54 -7.67 -7.23 -8.36
N SER A 55 -8.06 -5.95 -8.20
CA SER A 55 -7.99 -5.23 -6.91
C SER A 55 -9.36 -4.68 -6.53
N PHE A 56 -9.89 -5.12 -5.38
CA PHE A 56 -11.18 -4.68 -4.89
C PHE A 56 -11.23 -3.15 -4.64
N THR A 57 -10.10 -2.58 -4.22
CA THR A 57 -9.93 -1.14 -4.01
C THR A 57 -10.20 -0.34 -5.29
N LEU A 58 -9.86 -0.89 -6.47
CA LEU A 58 -10.10 -0.23 -7.76
C LEU A 58 -11.58 -0.22 -8.18
N LEU A 59 -12.46 -1.01 -7.54
CA LEU A 59 -13.91 -0.98 -7.81
C LEU A 59 -14.59 0.30 -7.30
N ALA A 60 -13.98 1.00 -6.34
CA ALA A 60 -14.46 2.28 -5.86
C ALA A 60 -14.30 3.39 -6.92
N VAL A 61 -13.23 3.34 -7.73
CA VAL A 61 -12.92 4.33 -8.78
C VAL A 61 -14.08 4.54 -9.77
N PRO A 62 -14.61 3.51 -10.46
CA PRO A 62 -15.69 3.70 -11.43
C PRO A 62 -16.97 4.21 -10.76
N MET A 63 -17.26 3.76 -9.54
CA MET A 63 -18.44 4.20 -8.81
C MET A 63 -18.34 5.68 -8.43
N PHE A 64 -17.20 6.15 -7.93
CA PHE A 64 -16.99 7.57 -7.67
C PHE A 64 -17.01 8.41 -8.95
N MET A 65 -16.49 7.88 -10.06
CA MET A 65 -16.55 8.58 -11.35
C MET A 65 -17.98 8.71 -11.87
N VAL A 66 -18.76 7.63 -11.84
CA VAL A 66 -20.18 7.65 -12.22
C VAL A 66 -20.97 8.58 -11.30
N SER A 67 -20.72 8.51 -10.00
CA SER A 67 -21.33 9.43 -9.03
C SER A 67 -21.03 10.89 -9.38
N GLY A 68 -19.76 11.23 -9.60
CA GLY A 68 -19.34 12.56 -10.04
C GLY A 68 -20.11 13.02 -11.29
N MET A 69 -20.22 12.17 -12.32
CA MET A 69 -20.95 12.49 -13.57
C MET A 69 -22.45 12.69 -13.36
N ILE A 70 -23.09 11.88 -12.50
CA ILE A 70 -24.48 12.10 -12.08
C ILE A 70 -24.61 13.49 -11.46
N MET A 71 -23.69 13.87 -10.58
CA MET A 71 -23.73 15.16 -9.88
C MET A 71 -23.42 16.35 -10.78
N VAL A 72 -22.60 16.18 -11.83
CA VAL A 72 -22.41 17.18 -12.90
C VAL A 72 -23.75 17.45 -13.59
N LYS A 73 -24.35 16.40 -14.18
CA LYS A 73 -25.62 16.55 -14.91
C LYS A 73 -26.75 17.02 -14.00
N GLY A 74 -26.69 16.66 -12.72
CA GLY A 74 -27.67 17.01 -11.70
C GLY A 74 -27.68 18.48 -11.29
N GLY A 75 -26.71 19.29 -11.73
CA GLY A 75 -26.62 20.72 -11.41
C GLY A 75 -26.17 21.00 -9.96
N ILE A 76 -25.50 20.04 -9.32
CA ILE A 76 -25.10 20.14 -7.90
C ILE A 76 -24.10 21.27 -7.67
N SER A 77 -23.17 21.51 -8.61
CA SER A 77 -22.19 22.60 -8.54
C SER A 77 -22.85 23.98 -8.40
N GLN A 78 -23.98 24.21 -9.08
CA GLN A 78 -24.74 25.46 -8.97
C GLN A 78 -25.30 25.68 -7.57
N LYS A 79 -25.85 24.63 -6.98
CA LYS A 79 -26.46 24.67 -5.65
C LYS A 79 -25.42 24.94 -4.57
N LEU A 80 -24.28 24.26 -4.64
CA LEU A 80 -23.16 24.47 -3.74
C LEU A 80 -22.61 25.90 -3.85
N PHE A 81 -22.37 26.37 -5.07
CA PHE A 81 -21.87 27.72 -5.31
C PHE A 81 -22.82 28.80 -4.78
N ASN A 82 -24.12 28.69 -5.05
CA ASN A 82 -25.10 29.65 -4.56
C ASN A 82 -25.12 29.66 -3.02
N PHE A 83 -25.07 28.48 -2.39
CA PHE A 83 -25.04 28.37 -0.93
C PHE A 83 -23.83 29.06 -0.31
N PHE A 84 -22.61 28.81 -0.80
CA PHE A 84 -21.43 29.47 -0.27
C PHE A 84 -21.41 30.96 -0.63
N GLY A 85 -21.77 31.32 -1.86
CA GLY A 85 -21.89 32.70 -2.31
C GLY A 85 -22.80 33.56 -1.43
N TYR A 86 -23.84 32.96 -0.82
CA TYR A 86 -24.73 33.65 0.11
C TYR A 86 -24.02 34.15 1.37
N PHE A 87 -23.03 33.41 1.89
CA PHE A 87 -22.33 33.76 3.13
C PHE A 87 -21.11 34.66 2.90
N ILE A 88 -20.40 34.48 1.79
CA ILE A 88 -19.12 35.16 1.56
C ILE A 88 -19.14 36.17 0.42
N GLY A 89 -20.21 36.21 -0.39
CA GLY A 89 -20.26 37.01 -1.62
C GLY A 89 -20.17 38.54 -1.44
N ASN A 90 -20.55 39.09 -0.28
CA ASN A 90 -20.44 40.54 0.00
C ASN A 90 -19.06 40.99 0.47
N LYS A 91 -18.13 40.05 0.71
CA LYS A 91 -16.76 40.35 1.13
C LYS A 91 -15.87 40.55 -0.09
N THR A 92 -14.73 41.22 0.09
CA THR A 92 -13.68 41.30 -0.93
C THR A 92 -13.26 39.90 -1.36
N ALA A 93 -13.20 39.64 -2.67
CA ALA A 93 -13.00 38.30 -3.24
C ALA A 93 -14.04 37.25 -2.84
N GLY A 94 -15.23 37.66 -2.41
CA GLY A 94 -16.28 36.79 -1.89
C GLY A 94 -16.68 35.67 -2.86
N PHE A 95 -17.04 36.03 -4.09
CA PHE A 95 -17.41 35.05 -5.11
C PHE A 95 -16.23 34.19 -5.62
N PRO A 96 -15.02 34.73 -5.86
CA PRO A 96 -13.82 33.92 -6.10
C PRO A 96 -13.56 32.88 -5.01
N CYS A 97 -13.67 33.26 -3.73
CA CYS A 97 -13.54 32.33 -2.61
C CYS A 97 -14.68 31.29 -2.61
N ALA A 98 -15.90 31.68 -2.97
CA ALA A 98 -17.01 30.74 -3.14
C ALA A 98 -16.73 29.70 -4.25
N VAL A 99 -16.04 30.09 -5.32
CA VAL A 99 -15.58 29.13 -6.35
C VAL A 99 -14.59 28.13 -5.75
N VAL A 100 -13.59 28.58 -4.97
CA VAL A 100 -12.62 27.68 -4.33
C VAL A 100 -13.33 26.68 -3.40
N VAL A 101 -14.22 27.16 -2.53
CA VAL A 101 -14.99 26.29 -1.61
C VAL A 101 -15.90 25.34 -2.39
N THR A 102 -16.51 25.79 -3.49
CA THR A 102 -17.30 24.91 -4.37
C THR A 102 -16.44 23.82 -4.98
N CYS A 103 -15.23 24.14 -5.46
CA CYS A 103 -14.28 23.14 -5.93
C CYS A 103 -13.88 22.16 -4.82
N MET A 104 -13.71 22.63 -3.57
CA MET A 104 -13.39 21.76 -2.44
C MET A 104 -14.51 20.76 -2.13
N PHE A 105 -15.75 21.22 -2.08
CA PHE A 105 -16.90 20.33 -1.86
C PHE A 105 -17.13 19.39 -3.04
N TYR A 106 -16.92 19.87 -4.27
CA TYR A 106 -17.08 19.05 -5.47
C TYR A 106 -15.95 18.02 -5.63
N ALA A 107 -14.74 18.36 -5.16
CA ALA A 107 -13.63 17.41 -5.07
C ALA A 107 -14.00 16.22 -4.20
N ALA A 108 -14.64 16.47 -3.06
CA ALA A 108 -15.18 15.44 -2.15
C ALA A 108 -16.38 14.64 -2.70
N ILE A 109 -16.71 14.81 -3.98
CA ILE A 109 -17.75 14.07 -4.69
C ILE A 109 -17.13 13.31 -5.85
N SER A 110 -16.36 14.00 -6.69
CA SER A 110 -15.84 13.45 -7.95
C SER A 110 -14.53 12.70 -7.82
N GLY A 111 -13.69 13.06 -6.84
CA GLY A 111 -12.33 12.52 -6.69
C GLY A 111 -11.42 12.71 -7.92
N SER A 112 -11.78 13.64 -8.83
CA SER A 112 -11.13 13.85 -10.12
C SER A 112 -10.93 15.34 -10.42
N SER A 113 -9.68 15.72 -10.70
CA SER A 113 -9.30 17.11 -10.95
C SER A 113 -9.87 17.66 -12.28
N PRO A 114 -9.66 17.03 -13.45
CA PRO A 114 -10.20 17.52 -14.72
C PRO A 114 -11.73 17.58 -14.72
N ALA A 115 -12.38 16.60 -14.07
CA ALA A 115 -13.83 16.60 -13.90
C ALA A 115 -14.29 17.82 -13.09
N THR A 116 -13.61 18.13 -11.98
CA THR A 116 -13.90 19.31 -11.15
C THR A 116 -13.76 20.61 -11.94
N VAL A 117 -12.68 20.77 -12.71
CA VAL A 117 -12.47 21.95 -13.58
C VAL A 117 -13.61 22.11 -14.57
N SER A 118 -14.00 21.03 -15.25
CA SER A 118 -15.07 21.07 -16.24
C SER A 118 -16.44 21.37 -15.63
N ALA A 119 -16.79 20.71 -14.53
CA ALA A 119 -18.10 20.78 -13.90
C ALA A 119 -18.35 22.12 -13.21
N VAL A 120 -17.40 22.55 -12.37
CA VAL A 120 -17.53 23.82 -11.65
C VAL A 120 -17.32 24.99 -12.62
N GLY A 121 -16.32 24.88 -13.50
CA GLY A 121 -15.97 25.95 -14.44
C GLY A 121 -17.03 26.30 -15.47
N ALA A 122 -17.80 25.31 -15.94
CA ALA A 122 -18.85 25.53 -16.94
C ALA A 122 -19.88 26.56 -16.47
N MET A 123 -20.07 26.64 -15.15
CA MET A 123 -21.01 27.56 -14.51
C MET A 123 -20.31 28.78 -13.91
N THR A 124 -19.26 28.57 -13.11
CA THR A 124 -18.68 29.67 -12.32
C THR A 124 -17.91 30.67 -13.16
N ILE A 125 -17.29 30.26 -14.27
CA ILE A 125 -16.52 31.18 -15.13
C ILE A 125 -17.46 32.21 -15.79
N PRO A 126 -18.54 31.83 -16.51
CA PRO A 126 -19.51 32.80 -17.02
C PRO A 126 -20.11 33.67 -15.91
N PHE A 127 -20.39 33.08 -14.75
CA PHE A 127 -20.96 33.81 -13.61
C PHE A 127 -20.01 34.90 -13.09
N LEU A 128 -18.74 34.58 -12.82
CA LEU A 128 -17.72 35.55 -12.41
C LEU A 128 -17.53 36.66 -13.45
N VAL A 129 -17.48 36.31 -14.74
CA VAL A 129 -17.36 37.29 -15.82
C VAL A 129 -18.55 38.25 -15.85
N SER A 130 -19.77 37.74 -15.63
CA SER A 130 -20.98 38.58 -15.57
C SER A 130 -20.93 39.61 -14.43
N MET A 131 -20.21 39.31 -13.36
CA MET A 131 -19.99 40.21 -12.22
C MET A 131 -18.82 41.19 -12.40
N GLY A 132 -18.16 41.17 -13.56
CA GLY A 132 -17.07 42.09 -13.90
C GLY A 132 -15.67 41.58 -13.56
N TYR A 133 -15.50 40.31 -13.17
CA TYR A 133 -14.17 39.72 -13.06
C TYR A 133 -13.55 39.46 -14.43
N ASP A 134 -12.23 39.61 -14.53
CA ASP A 134 -11.50 39.26 -15.75
C ASP A 134 -11.67 37.77 -16.07
N LYS A 135 -11.93 37.46 -17.34
CA LYS A 135 -12.18 36.08 -17.80
C LYS A 135 -10.98 35.18 -17.59
N ILE A 136 -9.76 35.68 -17.76
CA ILE A 136 -8.53 34.90 -17.54
C ILE A 136 -8.39 34.62 -16.04
N PHE A 137 -8.61 35.61 -15.18
CA PHE A 137 -8.59 35.42 -13.73
C PHE A 137 -9.62 34.38 -13.26
N ALA A 138 -10.88 34.51 -13.70
CA ALA A 138 -11.94 33.54 -13.38
C ALA A 138 -11.58 32.12 -13.84
N THR A 139 -10.99 31.99 -15.04
CA THR A 139 -10.54 30.71 -15.58
C THR A 139 -9.36 30.15 -14.78
N SER A 140 -8.39 30.98 -14.40
CA SER A 140 -7.23 30.58 -13.60
C SER A 140 -7.62 30.02 -12.24
N ILE A 141 -8.58 30.66 -11.53
CA ILE A 141 -9.06 30.18 -10.22
C ILE A 141 -9.59 28.75 -10.35
N VAL A 142 -10.51 28.52 -11.28
CA VAL A 142 -11.12 27.19 -11.47
C VAL A 142 -10.09 26.16 -11.88
N THR A 143 -9.16 26.53 -12.76
CA THR A 143 -8.11 25.64 -13.26
C THR A 143 -7.26 25.09 -12.12
N VAL A 144 -6.89 25.96 -11.16
CA VAL A 144 -6.05 25.57 -10.01
C VAL A 144 -6.86 24.96 -8.88
N ALA A 145 -7.99 25.57 -8.50
CA ALA A 145 -8.86 25.04 -7.45
C ALA A 145 -9.46 23.68 -7.82
N GLY A 146 -9.67 23.40 -9.11
CA GLY A 146 -10.08 22.08 -9.59
C GLY A 146 -9.02 21.00 -9.35
N GLY A 147 -7.73 21.38 -9.23
CA GLY A 147 -6.64 20.50 -8.80
C GLY A 147 -6.86 19.87 -7.42
N LEU A 148 -7.67 20.50 -6.55
CA LEU A 148 -8.06 19.93 -5.27
C LEU A 148 -8.89 18.63 -5.43
N GLY A 149 -9.44 18.38 -6.62
CA GLY A 149 -10.16 17.15 -6.97
C GLY A 149 -9.39 15.86 -6.72
N VAL A 150 -8.06 15.90 -6.78
CA VAL A 150 -7.21 14.73 -6.53
C VAL A 150 -6.63 14.68 -5.11
N ILE A 151 -6.89 15.71 -4.29
CA ILE A 151 -6.34 15.84 -2.92
C ILE A 151 -7.44 15.74 -1.87
N ILE A 152 -8.61 16.34 -2.10
CA ILE A 152 -9.70 16.30 -1.13
C ILE A 152 -10.42 14.95 -1.21
N PRO A 153 -10.58 14.23 -0.09
CA PRO A 153 -11.21 12.91 -0.08
C PRO A 153 -12.73 12.95 -0.33
N PRO A 154 -13.31 11.87 -0.91
CA PRO A 154 -12.65 10.70 -1.49
C PRO A 154 -11.90 11.08 -2.78
N SER A 155 -10.66 10.60 -2.92
CA SER A 155 -9.81 10.86 -4.10
C SER A 155 -9.46 9.56 -4.81
N ILE A 156 -9.68 9.53 -6.13
CA ILE A 156 -9.29 8.40 -6.98
C ILE A 156 -7.78 8.18 -6.91
N SER A 157 -7.00 9.25 -6.79
CA SER A 157 -5.55 9.21 -6.69
C SER A 157 -5.09 8.46 -5.45
N TYR A 158 -5.75 8.66 -4.31
CA TYR A 158 -5.45 7.93 -3.09
C TYR A 158 -5.80 6.45 -3.20
N ILE A 159 -6.90 6.11 -3.87
CA ILE A 159 -7.28 4.71 -4.11
C ILE A 159 -6.21 4.00 -4.96
N VAL A 160 -5.75 4.64 -6.03
CA VAL A 160 -4.69 4.09 -6.90
C VAL A 160 -3.35 4.02 -6.15
N TYR A 161 -2.98 5.07 -5.43
CA TYR A 161 -1.75 5.08 -4.63
C TYR A 161 -1.78 4.00 -3.55
N ALA A 162 -2.89 3.84 -2.84
CA ALA A 162 -3.08 2.81 -1.82
C ALA A 162 -2.83 1.41 -2.38
N SER A 163 -3.37 1.14 -3.57
CA SER A 163 -3.16 -0.12 -4.28
C SER A 163 -1.69 -0.31 -4.69
N ALA A 164 -1.02 0.75 -5.15
CA ALA A 164 0.37 0.67 -5.59
C ALA A 164 1.39 0.61 -4.44
N ALA A 165 1.09 1.25 -3.31
CA ALA A 165 1.94 1.32 -2.12
C ALA A 165 1.59 0.26 -1.06
N ASN A 166 0.57 -0.58 -1.29
CA ASN A 166 0.05 -1.54 -0.32
C ASN A 166 -0.28 -0.91 1.04
N CYS A 167 -0.99 0.22 1.03
CA CYS A 167 -1.36 0.94 2.24
C CYS A 167 -2.87 1.19 2.33
N SER A 168 -3.36 1.61 3.49
CA SER A 168 -4.80 1.78 3.72
C SER A 168 -5.38 3.00 2.96
N PRO A 169 -6.37 2.80 2.07
CA PRO A 169 -7.06 3.91 1.41
C PRO A 169 -7.78 4.83 2.41
N SER A 170 -8.32 4.26 3.49
CA SER A 170 -9.01 5.02 4.54
C SER A 170 -8.05 5.92 5.31
N LYS A 171 -6.83 5.46 5.65
CA LYS A 171 -5.80 6.30 6.30
C LYS A 171 -5.37 7.46 5.36
N LEU A 172 -5.26 7.22 4.05
CA LEU A 172 -4.99 8.29 3.05
C LEU A 172 -6.12 9.31 2.93
N PHE A 173 -7.38 8.85 2.95
CA PHE A 173 -8.52 9.77 2.95
C PHE A 173 -8.48 10.68 4.18
N ILE A 174 -8.26 10.14 5.37
CA ILE A 174 -8.13 10.97 6.57
C ILE A 174 -6.95 11.94 6.43
N ALA A 175 -5.79 11.46 5.96
CA ALA A 175 -4.57 12.25 5.81
C ALA A 175 -4.70 13.40 4.80
N GLY A 176 -5.54 13.28 3.78
CA GLY A 176 -5.74 14.30 2.74
C GLY A 176 -6.61 15.50 3.15
N ILE A 177 -7.38 15.40 4.24
CA ILE A 177 -8.32 16.46 4.66
C ILE A 177 -7.61 17.78 4.97
N ILE A 178 -6.66 17.76 5.91
CA ILE A 178 -5.95 18.97 6.34
C ILE A 178 -5.11 19.56 5.21
N PRO A 179 -4.32 18.78 4.44
CA PRO A 179 -3.63 19.25 3.24
C PRO A 179 -4.57 19.94 2.23
N GLY A 180 -5.72 19.33 1.94
CA GLY A 180 -6.70 19.90 1.01
C GLY A 180 -7.28 21.21 1.51
N ILE A 181 -7.61 21.31 2.81
CA ILE A 181 -8.07 22.56 3.44
C ILE A 181 -6.97 23.62 3.41
N LEU A 182 -5.73 23.26 3.74
CA LEU A 182 -4.58 24.16 3.72
C LEU A 182 -4.39 24.80 2.33
N ILE A 183 -4.41 23.98 1.27
CA ILE A 183 -4.28 24.47 -0.11
C ILE A 183 -5.49 25.34 -0.47
N GLY A 184 -6.71 24.91 -0.15
CA GLY A 184 -7.93 25.69 -0.40
C GLY A 184 -7.91 27.07 0.26
N VAL A 185 -7.50 27.14 1.53
CA VAL A 185 -7.34 28.41 2.27
C VAL A 185 -6.25 29.27 1.64
N ALA A 186 -5.11 28.69 1.26
CA ALA A 186 -4.04 29.42 0.60
C ALA A 186 -4.52 30.05 -0.73
N LEU A 187 -5.29 29.31 -1.55
CA LEU A 187 -5.88 29.82 -2.79
C LEU A 187 -6.90 30.95 -2.53
N MET A 188 -7.71 30.85 -1.47
CA MET A 188 -8.62 31.93 -1.05
C MET A 188 -7.86 33.19 -0.61
N ILE A 189 -6.76 33.04 0.13
CA ILE A 189 -5.89 34.16 0.51
C ILE A 189 -5.33 34.84 -0.74
N TYR A 190 -4.88 34.08 -1.73
CA TYR A 190 -4.42 34.65 -2.99
C TYR A 190 -5.53 35.39 -3.74
N CYS A 191 -6.74 34.84 -3.81
CA CYS A 191 -7.89 35.52 -4.41
C CYS A 191 -8.15 36.89 -3.74
N TYR A 192 -8.11 36.93 -2.41
CA TYR A 192 -8.24 38.17 -1.65
C TYR A 192 -7.15 39.20 -1.99
N ILE A 193 -5.89 38.76 -2.05
CA ILE A 193 -4.75 39.63 -2.42
C ILE A 193 -4.93 40.17 -3.85
N TYR A 194 -5.32 39.31 -4.80
CA TYR A 194 -5.52 39.69 -6.19
C TYR A 194 -6.62 40.76 -6.33
N CYS A 195 -7.80 40.52 -5.76
CA CYS A 195 -8.95 41.41 -5.82
C CYS A 195 -8.67 42.75 -5.10
N LYS A 196 -7.92 42.74 -4.00
CA LYS A 196 -7.50 43.97 -3.32
C LYS A 196 -6.56 44.82 -4.19
N LYS A 197 -5.70 44.18 -5.00
CA LYS A 197 -4.74 44.86 -5.87
C LYS A 197 -5.35 45.37 -7.18
N HIS A 198 -6.22 44.58 -7.82
CA HIS A 198 -6.79 44.90 -9.14
C HIS A 198 -8.15 45.58 -9.07
N GLY A 199 -8.75 45.65 -7.88
CA GLY A 199 -10.09 46.18 -7.68
C GLY A 199 -11.19 45.20 -8.09
N GLU A 200 -12.40 45.53 -7.68
CA GLU A 200 -13.61 44.76 -7.95
C GLU A 200 -14.75 45.72 -8.33
N ASP A 201 -15.63 45.31 -9.24
CA ASP A 201 -16.85 46.06 -9.56
C ASP A 201 -17.88 45.88 -8.44
N LYS A 202 -17.72 46.68 -7.38
CA LYS A 202 -18.54 46.60 -6.17
C LYS A 202 -20.04 46.76 -6.45
N THR A 203 -20.41 47.45 -7.53
CA THR A 203 -21.82 47.65 -7.91
C THR A 203 -22.42 46.36 -8.41
N LYS A 204 -21.80 45.70 -9.39
CA LYS A 204 -22.26 44.40 -9.91
C LYS A 204 -22.22 43.29 -8.88
N LEU A 205 -21.20 43.30 -8.03
CA LEU A 205 -21.09 42.35 -6.91
C LEU A 205 -22.22 42.52 -5.91
N LYS A 206 -22.53 43.77 -5.53
CA LYS A 206 -23.64 44.05 -4.62
C LYS A 206 -24.99 43.67 -5.24
N GLU A 207 -25.19 43.92 -6.52
CA GLU A 207 -26.40 43.51 -7.24
C GLU A 207 -26.57 41.99 -7.24
N SER A 208 -25.51 41.25 -7.60
CA SER A 208 -25.53 39.78 -7.65
C SER A 208 -25.69 39.16 -6.26
N TYR A 209 -25.03 39.76 -5.25
CA TYR A 209 -25.21 39.37 -3.85
C TYR A 209 -26.64 39.62 -3.38
N THR A 210 -27.24 40.78 -3.72
CA THR A 210 -28.61 41.11 -3.32
C THR A 210 -29.60 40.13 -3.95
N LYS A 211 -29.48 39.84 -5.25
CA LYS A 211 -30.27 38.82 -5.95
C LYS A 211 -30.17 37.44 -5.30
N LEU A 212 -28.97 37.05 -4.87
CA LEU A 212 -28.74 35.79 -4.15
C LEU A 212 -29.35 35.82 -2.74
N HIS A 213 -29.31 36.96 -2.06
CA HIS A 213 -29.85 37.13 -0.71
C HIS A 213 -31.39 37.17 -0.69
N GLU A 214 -32.02 37.70 -1.76
CA GLU A 214 -33.47 37.72 -1.96
C GLU A 214 -34.11 36.32 -2.01
N ILE A 215 -33.35 35.29 -2.40
CA ILE A 215 -33.80 33.89 -2.34
C ILE A 215 -34.10 33.47 -0.90
N GLY A 216 -33.37 34.02 0.07
CA GLY A 216 -33.45 33.71 1.49
C GLY A 216 -32.70 32.44 1.90
N LEU A 217 -32.04 32.48 3.06
CA LEU A 217 -31.28 31.34 3.60
C LEU A 217 -32.10 30.04 3.74
N PRO A 218 -33.36 30.05 4.22
CA PRO A 218 -34.12 28.81 4.39
C PRO A 218 -34.38 28.08 3.08
N LYS A 219 -34.69 28.82 2.02
CA LYS A 219 -34.92 28.26 0.68
C LYS A 219 -33.61 27.74 0.09
N LEU A 220 -32.54 28.52 0.20
CA LEU A 220 -31.23 28.15 -0.32
C LEU A 220 -30.63 26.92 0.40
N PHE A 221 -30.77 26.86 1.72
CA PHE A 221 -30.38 25.69 2.50
C PHE A 221 -31.18 24.47 2.05
N LYS A 222 -32.50 24.58 1.91
CA LYS A 222 -33.35 23.48 1.41
C LYS A 222 -32.95 23.03 0.00
N ASP A 223 -32.63 23.97 -0.89
CA ASP A 223 -32.26 23.70 -2.29
C ASP A 223 -30.88 23.03 -2.42
N SER A 224 -30.00 23.26 -1.45
CA SER A 224 -28.61 22.75 -1.43
C SER A 224 -28.38 21.66 -0.37
N PHE A 225 -29.35 21.37 0.49
CA PHE A 225 -29.21 20.44 1.62
C PHE A 225 -28.68 19.08 1.18
N PHE A 226 -29.32 18.48 0.17
CA PHE A 226 -28.92 17.17 -0.34
C PHE A 226 -27.56 17.20 -1.06
N ALA A 227 -27.17 18.34 -1.63
CA ALA A 227 -25.84 18.51 -2.22
C ALA A 227 -24.76 18.60 -1.14
N LEU A 228 -25.02 19.33 -0.06
CA LEU A 228 -24.12 19.49 1.07
C LEU A 228 -23.97 18.19 1.85
N LEU A 229 -25.01 17.37 1.93
CA LEU A 229 -25.01 16.10 2.64
C LEU A 229 -24.14 15.04 1.96
N THR A 230 -23.86 15.16 0.65
CA THR A 230 -23.10 14.15 -0.11
C THR A 230 -21.74 13.82 0.52
N PRO A 231 -20.82 14.78 0.76
CA PRO A 231 -19.52 14.45 1.32
C PRO A 231 -19.62 13.88 2.73
N PHE A 232 -20.61 14.31 3.53
CA PHE A 232 -20.81 13.79 4.88
C PHE A 232 -21.32 12.34 4.89
N ILE A 233 -22.19 11.95 3.95
CA ILE A 233 -22.60 10.54 3.81
C ILE A 233 -21.40 9.69 3.42
N ILE A 234 -20.66 10.11 2.40
CA ILE A 234 -19.53 9.34 1.89
C ILE A 234 -18.44 9.22 2.96
N LEU A 235 -17.95 10.34 3.48
CA LEU A 235 -16.88 10.35 4.47
C LEU A 235 -17.34 9.82 5.82
N GLY A 236 -18.58 10.11 6.24
CA GLY A 236 -19.14 9.63 7.50
C GLY A 236 -19.28 8.12 7.55
N THR A 237 -19.73 7.49 6.47
CA THR A 237 -19.84 6.01 6.39
C THR A 237 -18.47 5.34 6.37
N ILE A 238 -17.47 5.95 5.72
CA ILE A 238 -16.09 5.45 5.73
C ILE A 238 -15.46 5.57 7.13
N TYR A 239 -15.55 6.75 7.75
CA TYR A 239 -14.85 7.03 9.01
C TYR A 239 -15.52 6.44 10.25
N SER A 240 -16.82 6.16 10.18
CA SER A 240 -17.51 5.38 11.21
C SER A 240 -17.22 3.88 11.12
N GLY A 241 -16.51 3.43 10.08
CA GLY A 241 -16.25 2.01 9.83
C GLY A 241 -17.48 1.21 9.39
N ILE A 242 -18.60 1.89 9.08
CA ILE A 242 -19.84 1.24 8.62
C ILE A 242 -19.67 0.73 7.18
N CYS A 243 -18.92 1.46 6.35
CA CYS A 243 -18.71 1.11 4.95
C CYS A 243 -17.24 1.22 4.57
N SER A 244 -16.77 0.31 3.73
CA SER A 244 -15.54 0.44 2.97
C SER A 244 -15.64 1.59 1.94
N PRO A 245 -14.51 2.08 1.41
CA PRO A 245 -14.51 3.04 0.31
C PRO A 245 -15.34 2.62 -0.90
N THR A 246 -15.36 1.32 -1.23
CA THR A 246 -16.13 0.79 -2.36
C THR A 246 -17.63 0.85 -2.09
N GLU A 247 -18.07 0.43 -0.90
CA GLU A 247 -19.48 0.52 -0.50
C GLU A 247 -19.94 1.97 -0.41
N ALA A 248 -19.11 2.87 0.13
CA ALA A 248 -19.39 4.30 0.16
C ALA A 248 -19.52 4.90 -1.26
N ALA A 249 -18.73 4.42 -2.22
CA ALA A 249 -18.84 4.82 -3.62
C ALA A 249 -20.17 4.35 -4.24
N VAL A 250 -20.61 3.13 -3.95
CA VAL A 250 -21.93 2.62 -4.39
C VAL A 250 -23.05 3.45 -3.77
N ILE A 251 -23.00 3.71 -2.46
CA ILE A 251 -23.95 4.60 -1.77
C ILE A 251 -23.99 5.97 -2.45
N SER A 252 -22.83 6.52 -2.81
CA SER A 252 -22.72 7.80 -3.52
C SER A 252 -23.47 7.80 -4.86
N VAL A 253 -23.36 6.72 -5.66
CA VAL A 253 -24.10 6.58 -6.92
C VAL A 253 -25.61 6.54 -6.69
N PHE A 254 -26.09 5.66 -5.80
CA PHE A 254 -27.53 5.53 -5.53
C PHE A 254 -28.12 6.79 -4.93
N TYR A 255 -27.40 7.42 -3.99
CA TYR A 255 -27.78 8.69 -3.41
C TYR A 255 -27.83 9.80 -4.48
N GLY A 256 -26.80 9.90 -5.31
CA GLY A 256 -26.74 10.87 -6.41
C GLY A 256 -27.90 10.70 -7.38
N LEU A 257 -28.20 9.46 -7.79
CA LEU A 257 -29.36 9.15 -8.64
C LEU A 257 -30.67 9.53 -7.97
N PHE A 258 -30.87 9.15 -6.70
CA PHE A 258 -32.08 9.47 -5.97
C PHE A 258 -32.32 10.99 -5.89
N VAL A 259 -31.28 11.74 -5.52
CA VAL A 259 -31.35 13.20 -5.41
C VAL A 259 -31.62 13.83 -6.78
N CYS A 260 -30.94 13.40 -7.84
CA CYS A 260 -31.10 14.02 -9.15
C CYS A 260 -32.40 13.63 -9.87
N LEU A 261 -32.91 12.41 -9.67
CA LEU A 261 -34.16 11.93 -10.29
C LEU A 261 -35.41 12.41 -9.55
N PHE A 262 -35.43 12.29 -8.22
CA PHE A 262 -36.66 12.47 -7.45
C PHE A 262 -36.74 13.81 -6.72
N VAL A 263 -35.61 14.30 -6.18
CA VAL A 263 -35.58 15.55 -5.40
C VAL A 263 -35.42 16.76 -6.31
N TYR A 264 -34.32 16.84 -7.04
CA TYR A 264 -34.02 17.95 -7.94
C TYR A 264 -34.68 17.81 -9.30
N LYS A 265 -35.05 16.58 -9.69
CA LYS A 265 -35.67 16.27 -11.00
C LYS A 265 -34.88 16.86 -12.17
N SER A 266 -33.55 16.92 -12.04
CA SER A 266 -32.61 17.47 -13.02
C SER A 266 -32.16 16.44 -14.04
N ILE A 267 -32.32 15.16 -13.75
CA ILE A 267 -31.99 14.02 -14.63
C ILE A 267 -33.26 13.19 -14.85
N LYS A 268 -33.45 12.60 -16.04
CA LYS A 268 -34.52 11.63 -16.33
C LYS A 268 -33.98 10.20 -16.32
N PHE A 269 -34.84 9.20 -16.19
CA PHE A 269 -34.43 7.79 -16.25
C PHE A 269 -33.67 7.43 -17.56
N GLY A 270 -34.01 8.07 -18.68
CA GLY A 270 -33.29 7.89 -19.95
C GLY A 270 -31.86 8.43 -19.97
N ASP A 271 -31.51 9.33 -19.05
CA ASP A 271 -30.17 9.92 -18.96
C ASP A 271 -29.19 9.05 -18.15
N ILE A 272 -29.68 8.03 -17.44
CA ILE A 272 -28.85 7.13 -16.61
C ILE A 272 -27.84 6.38 -17.48
N ALA A 273 -28.30 5.73 -18.56
CA ALA A 273 -27.41 4.95 -19.42
C ALA A 273 -26.31 5.82 -20.07
N PRO A 274 -26.61 7.01 -20.64
CA PRO A 274 -25.58 7.93 -21.11
C PRO A 274 -24.55 8.31 -20.04
N VAL A 275 -24.98 8.58 -18.80
CA VAL A 275 -24.07 8.94 -17.69
C VAL A 275 -23.16 7.77 -17.31
N VAL A 276 -23.70 6.55 -17.23
CA VAL A 276 -22.91 5.35 -16.92
C VAL A 276 -21.90 5.06 -18.04
N VAL A 277 -22.31 5.21 -19.31
CA VAL A 277 -21.41 5.02 -20.47
C VAL A 277 -20.26 6.03 -20.44
N GLU A 278 -20.54 7.29 -20.11
CA GLU A 278 -19.52 8.35 -20.02
C GLU A 278 -18.53 8.09 -18.87
N GLY A 279 -19.03 7.68 -17.70
CA GLY A 279 -18.19 7.22 -16.58
C GLY A 279 -17.31 6.03 -16.95
N THR A 280 -17.90 5.03 -17.62
CA THR A 280 -17.21 3.80 -18.04
C THR A 280 -16.10 4.07 -19.05
N LYS A 281 -16.34 4.93 -20.05
CA LYS A 281 -15.31 5.33 -21.04
C LYS A 281 -14.05 5.88 -20.37
N THR A 282 -14.25 6.68 -19.33
CA THR A 282 -13.13 7.28 -18.59
C THR A 282 -12.43 6.23 -17.73
N TYR A 283 -13.18 5.29 -17.15
CA TYR A 283 -12.63 4.20 -16.33
C TYR A 283 -11.84 3.14 -17.14
N VAL A 284 -12.30 2.76 -18.33
CA VAL A 284 -11.60 1.76 -19.18
C VAL A 284 -10.17 2.20 -19.51
N ASN A 285 -9.97 3.50 -19.78
CA ASN A 285 -8.65 4.06 -20.02
C ASN A 285 -7.74 3.92 -18.78
N ILE A 286 -8.30 4.14 -17.59
CA ILE A 286 -7.60 3.99 -16.31
C ILE A 286 -7.20 2.53 -16.08
N LEU A 287 -8.12 1.58 -16.27
CA LEU A 287 -7.84 0.16 -16.11
C LEU A 287 -6.71 -0.32 -17.02
N PHE A 288 -6.73 0.08 -18.29
CA PHE A 288 -5.67 -0.32 -19.22
C PHE A 288 -4.29 0.19 -18.78
N VAL A 289 -4.23 1.43 -18.30
CA VAL A 289 -2.99 2.00 -17.75
C VAL A 289 -2.56 1.24 -16.50
N ILE A 290 -3.47 0.94 -15.57
CA ILE A 290 -3.16 0.21 -14.34
C ILE A 290 -2.61 -1.18 -14.66
N ALA A 291 -3.28 -1.94 -15.52
CA ALA A 291 -2.84 -3.26 -15.95
C ALA A 291 -1.39 -3.22 -16.46
N ALA A 292 -1.14 -2.36 -17.44
CA ALA A 292 0.18 -2.21 -18.04
C ALA A 292 1.22 -1.72 -17.03
N ALA A 293 0.84 -0.81 -16.13
CA ALA A 293 1.72 -0.25 -15.11
C ALA A 293 2.08 -1.29 -14.04
N THR A 294 1.21 -2.22 -13.69
CA THR A 294 1.53 -3.32 -12.76
C THR A 294 2.61 -4.25 -13.33
N ALA A 295 2.48 -4.63 -14.62
CA ALA A 295 3.51 -5.41 -15.28
C ALA A 295 4.83 -4.63 -15.40
N PHE A 296 4.75 -3.35 -15.73
CA PHE A 296 5.89 -2.45 -15.81
C PHE A 296 6.60 -2.28 -14.47
N ALA A 297 5.86 -2.10 -13.38
CA ALA A 297 6.39 -2.02 -12.03
C ALA A 297 7.12 -3.31 -11.64
N LYS A 298 6.54 -4.48 -11.94
CA LYS A 298 7.19 -5.78 -11.71
C LYS A 298 8.52 -5.88 -12.47
N ILE A 299 8.55 -5.45 -13.72
CA ILE A 299 9.77 -5.41 -14.54
C ILE A 299 10.82 -4.46 -13.97
N LEU A 300 10.43 -3.27 -13.53
CA LEU A 300 11.35 -2.33 -12.87
C LEU A 300 11.99 -2.94 -11.62
N THR A 301 11.20 -3.64 -10.81
CA THR A 301 11.68 -4.37 -9.62
C THR A 301 12.66 -5.46 -10.01
N LEU A 302 12.34 -6.29 -11.02
CA LEU A 302 13.23 -7.35 -11.50
C LEU A 302 14.53 -6.80 -12.10
N LEU A 303 14.48 -5.64 -12.74
CA LEU A 303 15.65 -4.93 -13.28
C LEU A 303 16.43 -4.15 -12.21
N ARG A 304 15.92 -4.07 -10.97
CA ARG A 304 16.50 -3.36 -9.81
C ARG A 304 16.68 -1.86 -10.03
N TYR A 305 15.90 -1.28 -10.93
CA TYR A 305 15.98 0.15 -11.21
C TYR A 305 15.61 1.01 -10.00
N PRO A 306 14.57 0.69 -9.20
CA PRO A 306 14.29 1.41 -7.96
C PRO A 306 15.50 1.49 -7.00
N GLN A 307 16.22 0.38 -6.79
CA GLN A 307 17.37 0.32 -5.87
C GLN A 307 18.56 1.14 -6.39
N ILE A 308 18.87 1.04 -7.69
CA ILE A 308 19.94 1.83 -8.30
C ILE A 308 19.63 3.33 -8.22
N ILE A 309 18.38 3.72 -8.44
CA ILE A 309 17.93 5.11 -8.28
C ILE A 309 18.04 5.53 -6.82
N SER A 310 17.57 4.71 -5.88
CA SER A 310 17.68 4.95 -4.43
C SER A 310 19.11 5.21 -4.00
N GLN A 311 20.04 4.31 -4.36
CA GLN A 311 21.46 4.44 -4.01
C GLN A 311 22.07 5.69 -4.65
N SER A 312 21.74 6.00 -5.90
CA SER A 312 22.22 7.20 -6.59
C SER A 312 21.77 8.49 -5.89
N VAL A 313 20.52 8.53 -5.42
CA VAL A 313 19.96 9.68 -4.70
C VAL A 313 20.59 9.80 -3.31
N LEU A 314 20.75 8.70 -2.58
CA LEU A 314 21.38 8.69 -1.26
C LEU A 314 22.88 9.05 -1.33
N THR A 315 23.57 8.68 -2.42
CA THR A 315 24.96 9.12 -2.66
C THR A 315 25.06 10.64 -2.84
N LEU A 316 23.98 11.29 -3.29
CA LEU A 316 23.94 12.75 -3.45
C LEU A 316 23.75 13.47 -2.12
N SER A 317 22.96 12.91 -1.19
CA SER A 317 22.76 13.47 0.15
C SER A 317 22.08 12.51 1.12
N ASP A 318 22.60 12.46 2.36
CA ASP A 318 21.93 11.80 3.50
C ASP A 318 20.87 12.70 4.17
N ASN A 319 20.77 13.97 3.76
CA ASN A 319 19.83 14.90 4.36
C ASN A 319 18.41 14.65 3.82
N ARG A 320 17.52 14.21 4.72
CA ARG A 320 16.12 13.91 4.40
C ARG A 320 15.40 15.01 3.60
N TYR A 321 15.68 16.28 3.88
CA TYR A 321 15.04 17.40 3.21
C TYR A 321 15.54 17.59 1.77
N VAL A 322 16.81 17.30 1.53
CA VAL A 322 17.41 17.34 0.19
C VAL A 322 16.85 16.20 -0.66
N VAL A 323 16.78 14.98 -0.10
CA VAL A 323 16.19 13.83 -0.78
C VAL A 323 14.72 14.09 -1.13
N LEU A 324 13.91 14.56 -0.17
CA LEU A 324 12.51 14.92 -0.42
C LEU A 324 12.36 16.04 -1.45
N LEU A 325 13.25 17.03 -1.46
CA LEU A 325 13.25 18.09 -2.47
C LEU A 325 13.51 17.54 -3.88
N ILE A 326 14.48 16.65 -4.03
CA ILE A 326 14.78 15.98 -5.31
C ILE A 326 13.56 15.18 -5.77
N MET A 327 12.96 14.40 -4.87
CA MET A 327 11.76 13.62 -5.17
C MET A 327 10.59 14.52 -5.60
N ASN A 328 10.36 15.64 -4.91
CA ASN A 328 9.36 16.63 -5.30
C ASN A 328 9.62 17.17 -6.71
N ILE A 329 10.85 17.55 -7.03
CA ILE A 329 11.22 18.04 -8.37
C ILE A 329 10.91 16.98 -9.43
N VAL A 330 11.29 15.73 -9.20
CA VAL A 330 11.01 14.63 -10.14
C VAL A 330 9.50 14.44 -10.31
N MET A 331 8.73 14.39 -9.22
CA MET A 331 7.27 14.23 -9.28
C MET A 331 6.59 15.40 -9.99
N LEU A 332 7.04 16.64 -9.77
CA LEU A 332 6.53 17.83 -10.46
C LEU A 332 6.78 17.74 -11.96
N VAL A 333 8.02 17.42 -12.35
CA VAL A 333 8.39 17.27 -13.76
C VAL A 333 7.56 16.16 -14.40
N CYS A 334 7.47 14.98 -13.80
CA CYS A 334 6.65 13.89 -14.31
C CYS A 334 5.16 14.27 -14.42
N GLY A 335 4.63 14.99 -13.43
CA GLY A 335 3.26 15.51 -13.44
C GLY A 335 2.98 16.53 -14.55
N MET A 336 3.99 17.22 -15.07
CA MET A 336 3.84 18.18 -16.18
C MET A 336 3.61 17.51 -17.54
N PHE A 337 3.98 16.23 -17.71
CA PHE A 337 3.91 15.51 -18.98
C PHE A 337 2.90 14.37 -18.98
N ILE A 338 2.77 13.67 -17.86
CA ILE A 338 2.02 12.42 -17.74
C ILE A 338 0.80 12.67 -16.85
N ASP A 339 -0.33 12.02 -17.16
CA ASP A 339 -1.52 12.08 -16.31
C ASP A 339 -1.23 11.52 -14.90
N ASN A 340 -2.02 11.98 -13.92
CA ASN A 340 -1.79 11.70 -12.50
C ASN A 340 -1.82 10.21 -12.15
N ILE A 341 -2.79 9.44 -12.67
CA ILE A 341 -2.93 8.01 -12.37
C ILE A 341 -1.72 7.18 -12.87
N PRO A 342 -1.31 7.28 -14.15
CA PRO A 342 -0.10 6.60 -14.61
C PRO A 342 1.16 7.02 -13.83
N ASN A 343 1.28 8.29 -13.46
CA ASN A 343 2.40 8.77 -12.64
C ASN A 343 2.47 8.07 -11.28
N ILE A 344 1.34 7.95 -10.58
CA ILE A 344 1.29 7.24 -9.29
C ILE A 344 1.76 5.80 -9.49
N MET A 345 1.25 5.10 -10.50
CA MET A 345 1.62 3.70 -10.73
C MET A 345 3.10 3.51 -11.09
N ILE A 346 3.73 4.48 -11.79
CA ILE A 346 5.16 4.45 -12.10
C ILE A 346 6.00 4.78 -10.87
N LEU A 347 5.69 5.90 -10.23
CA LEU A 347 6.59 6.54 -9.27
C LEU A 347 6.46 5.89 -7.90
N THR A 348 5.30 5.37 -7.51
CA THR A 348 5.11 4.76 -6.19
C THR A 348 6.07 3.59 -5.92
N PRO A 349 6.18 2.56 -6.78
CA PRO A 349 7.13 1.46 -6.55
C PRO A 349 8.60 1.89 -6.54
N ILE A 350 8.93 3.01 -7.21
CA ILE A 350 10.29 3.56 -7.25
C ILE A 350 10.59 4.38 -6.00
N MET A 351 9.65 5.24 -5.62
CA MET A 351 9.89 6.32 -4.67
C MET A 351 9.48 5.97 -3.24
N VAL A 352 8.49 5.10 -3.03
CA VAL A 352 8.10 4.68 -1.68
C VAL A 352 9.26 4.02 -0.93
N PRO A 353 10.01 3.06 -1.52
CA PRO A 353 11.17 2.47 -0.84
C PRO A 353 12.22 3.53 -0.44
N VAL A 354 12.46 4.53 -1.31
CA VAL A 354 13.39 5.64 -1.04
C VAL A 354 12.88 6.50 0.12
N ALA A 355 11.60 6.88 0.09
CA ALA A 355 10.96 7.68 1.13
C ALA A 355 10.99 6.95 2.49
N THR A 356 10.67 5.66 2.52
CA THR A 356 10.67 4.87 3.74
C THR A 356 12.09 4.69 4.29
N ALA A 357 13.10 4.51 3.43
CA ALA A 357 14.51 4.43 3.84
C ALA A 357 15.00 5.69 4.58
N ILE A 358 14.45 6.88 4.26
CA ILE A 358 14.76 8.15 4.95
C ILE A 358 13.76 8.48 6.09
N GLY A 359 12.98 7.49 6.52
CA GLY A 359 12.06 7.59 7.65
C GLY A 359 10.79 8.41 7.37
N VAL A 360 10.30 8.42 6.12
CA VAL A 360 9.04 9.04 5.73
C VAL A 360 7.93 7.98 5.68
N ASP A 361 6.84 8.25 6.38
CA ASP A 361 5.66 7.38 6.40
C ASP A 361 5.03 7.25 4.99
N PRO A 362 4.70 6.03 4.51
CA PRO A 362 4.11 5.83 3.18
C PRO A 362 2.77 6.54 2.94
N ILE A 363 1.94 6.75 3.98
CA ILE A 363 0.69 7.52 3.87
C ILE A 363 1.03 9.00 3.67
N HIS A 364 1.97 9.53 4.47
CA HIS A 364 2.43 10.90 4.32
C HIS A 364 3.04 11.15 2.93
N PHE A 365 3.88 10.22 2.45
CA PHE A 365 4.44 10.28 1.11
C PHE A 365 3.37 10.24 0.01
N GLY A 366 2.28 9.49 0.21
CA GLY A 366 1.13 9.51 -0.70
C GLY A 366 0.46 10.88 -0.82
N ILE A 367 0.36 11.62 0.30
CA ILE A 367 -0.11 13.00 0.29
C ILE A 367 0.85 13.91 -0.49
N ILE A 368 2.16 13.79 -0.23
CA ILE A 368 3.19 14.56 -0.93
C ILE A 368 3.10 14.29 -2.45
N MET A 369 3.05 13.02 -2.86
CA MET A 369 2.98 12.62 -4.26
C MET A 369 1.74 13.20 -4.95
N THR A 370 0.55 12.99 -4.39
CA THR A 370 -0.69 13.52 -4.98
C THR A 370 -0.69 15.04 -5.09
N CYS A 371 -0.10 15.76 -4.12
CA CYS A 371 0.04 17.20 -4.21
C CYS A 371 1.00 17.63 -5.34
N ASN A 372 2.15 16.98 -5.50
CA ASN A 372 3.06 17.25 -6.61
C ASN A 372 2.39 17.00 -7.97
N LEU A 373 1.67 15.89 -8.10
CA LEU A 373 1.02 15.55 -9.36
C LEU A 373 -0.14 16.50 -9.66
N ALA A 374 -0.91 16.94 -8.66
CA ALA A 374 -1.92 17.99 -8.82
C ALA A 374 -1.33 19.31 -9.35
N ILE A 375 -0.13 19.67 -8.87
CA ILE A 375 0.63 20.83 -9.36
C ILE A 375 1.09 20.62 -10.80
N GLY A 376 1.53 19.41 -11.15
CA GLY A 376 1.84 19.01 -12.53
C GLY A 376 0.66 19.21 -13.49
N MET A 377 -0.56 18.87 -13.05
CA MET A 377 -1.79 19.01 -13.86
C MET A 377 -2.15 20.45 -14.23
N ILE A 378 -1.52 21.46 -13.60
CA ILE A 378 -1.72 22.89 -13.90
C ILE A 378 -0.45 23.56 -14.45
N THR A 379 0.60 22.80 -14.72
CA THR A 379 1.91 23.31 -15.16
C THR A 379 2.22 22.85 -16.60
N PRO A 380 2.65 23.74 -17.51
CA PRO A 380 3.09 23.36 -18.87
C PRO A 380 4.22 22.32 -18.84
N PRO A 381 4.42 21.48 -19.88
CA PRO A 381 3.86 21.63 -21.22
C PRO A 381 2.48 21.00 -21.42
N MET A 382 2.10 19.95 -20.68
CA MET A 382 0.82 19.25 -20.88
C MET A 382 -0.29 19.65 -19.91
N GLY A 383 0.01 20.12 -18.68
CA GLY A 383 -0.94 20.35 -17.58
C GLY A 383 -2.44 20.22 -17.94
N ILE A 384 -3.01 19.03 -17.74
CA ILE A 384 -4.32 18.63 -18.28
C ILE A 384 -5.45 19.61 -17.91
N ASN A 385 -5.42 20.17 -16.70
CA ASN A 385 -6.42 21.16 -16.28
C ASN A 385 -6.37 22.43 -17.14
N LEU A 386 -5.18 22.86 -17.58
CA LEU A 386 -5.03 23.99 -18.49
C LEU A 386 -5.73 23.72 -19.82
N PHE A 387 -5.63 22.50 -20.34
CA PHE A 387 -6.29 22.11 -21.59
C PHE A 387 -7.80 22.03 -21.45
N VAL A 388 -8.31 21.47 -20.35
CA VAL A 388 -9.75 21.44 -20.06
C VAL A 388 -10.30 22.86 -19.98
N ALA A 389 -9.68 23.72 -19.17
CA ALA A 389 -10.11 25.10 -19.00
C ALA A 389 -9.99 25.94 -20.29
N SER A 390 -8.90 25.76 -21.06
CA SER A 390 -8.72 26.36 -22.38
C SER A 390 -9.80 25.91 -23.37
N GLY A 391 -10.10 24.60 -23.41
CA GLY A 391 -11.11 24.03 -24.31
C GLY A 391 -12.50 24.63 -24.10
N MET A 392 -12.85 24.91 -22.84
CA MET A 392 -14.12 25.52 -22.44
C MET A 392 -14.16 27.03 -22.70
N THR A 393 -13.08 27.75 -22.40
CA THR A 393 -13.07 29.23 -22.41
C THR A 393 -12.54 29.83 -23.70
N LYS A 394 -11.91 29.01 -24.53
CA LYS A 394 -11.17 29.39 -25.75
C LYS A 394 -9.97 30.32 -25.49
N ILE A 395 -9.47 30.38 -24.26
CA ILE A 395 -8.24 31.11 -23.92
C ILE A 395 -7.04 30.23 -24.30
N PRO A 396 -6.04 30.73 -25.06
CA PRO A 396 -4.85 29.95 -25.40
C PRO A 396 -4.15 29.38 -24.16
N VAL A 397 -3.81 28.08 -24.19
CA VAL A 397 -3.20 27.34 -23.06
C VAL A 397 -2.01 28.09 -22.47
N LEU A 398 -1.10 28.60 -23.31
CA LEU A 398 0.11 29.30 -22.84
C LEU A 398 -0.21 30.63 -22.14
N ARG A 399 -1.28 31.32 -22.56
CA ARG A 399 -1.74 32.55 -21.90
C ARG A 399 -2.35 32.23 -20.54
N LEU A 400 -3.14 31.16 -20.46
CA LEU A 400 -3.70 30.67 -19.20
C LEU A 400 -2.61 30.17 -18.25
N ALA A 401 -1.62 29.43 -18.77
CA ALA A 401 -0.47 28.93 -18.02
C ALA A 401 0.29 30.04 -17.30
N ARG A 402 0.57 31.16 -17.99
CA ARG A 402 1.19 32.33 -17.37
C ARG A 402 0.31 32.96 -16.29
N ALA A 403 -1.00 32.95 -16.48
CA ALA A 403 -1.95 33.53 -15.54
C ALA A 403 -2.18 32.67 -14.29
N VAL A 404 -1.91 31.35 -14.33
CA VAL A 404 -2.01 30.49 -13.14
C VAL A 404 -0.74 30.51 -12.28
N VAL A 405 0.40 31.01 -12.78
CA VAL A 405 1.68 31.02 -12.04
C VAL A 405 1.56 31.58 -10.61
N PRO A 406 0.85 32.68 -10.35
CA PRO A 406 0.73 33.16 -8.97
C PRO A 406 0.00 32.18 -8.04
N PHE A 407 -1.05 31.51 -8.54
CA PHE A 407 -1.74 30.45 -7.80
C PHE A 407 -0.86 29.21 -7.62
N LEU A 408 -0.06 28.88 -8.65
CA LEU A 408 0.93 27.81 -8.61
C LEU A 408 1.95 28.03 -7.49
N VAL A 409 2.45 29.26 -7.32
CA VAL A 409 3.37 29.62 -6.24
C VAL A 409 2.71 29.39 -4.88
N THR A 410 1.45 29.80 -4.71
CA THR A 410 0.70 29.54 -3.48
C THR A 410 0.57 28.04 -3.18
N PHE A 411 0.30 27.23 -4.21
CA PHE A 411 0.22 25.78 -4.08
C PHE A 411 1.59 25.17 -3.72
N LEU A 412 2.67 25.60 -4.37
CA LEU A 412 4.04 25.16 -4.07
C LEU A 412 4.46 25.48 -2.63
N ILE A 413 4.03 26.64 -2.09
CA ILE A 413 4.25 26.98 -0.67
C ILE A 413 3.52 25.99 0.24
N SER A 414 2.25 25.67 -0.05
CA SER A 414 1.50 24.66 0.69
C SER A 414 2.16 23.28 0.60
N LEU A 415 2.66 22.88 -0.58
CA LEU A 415 3.43 21.64 -0.76
C LEU A 415 4.70 21.64 0.11
N GLY A 416 5.39 22.78 0.19
CA GLY A 416 6.55 22.95 1.07
C GLY A 416 6.19 22.67 2.53
N PHE A 417 5.09 23.24 3.03
CA PHE A 417 4.61 22.94 4.39
C PHE A 417 4.24 21.47 4.57
N ILE A 418 3.47 20.91 3.64
CA ILE A 418 3.05 19.50 3.70
C ILE A 418 4.28 18.59 3.74
N THR A 419 5.23 18.76 2.82
CA THR A 419 6.44 17.91 2.72
C THR A 419 7.29 17.94 3.99
N ASN A 420 7.42 19.09 4.62
CA ASN A 420 8.35 19.28 5.73
C ASN A 420 7.72 19.09 7.11
N ILE A 421 6.38 19.09 7.21
CA ILE A 421 5.65 18.98 8.48
C ILE A 421 4.71 17.77 8.40
N PRO A 422 5.19 16.56 8.80
CA PRO A 422 4.39 15.33 8.74
C PRO A 422 3.06 15.42 9.49
N GLY A 423 2.99 16.21 10.56
CA GLY A 423 1.77 16.44 11.33
C GLY A 423 0.61 17.06 10.53
N ILE A 424 0.88 17.72 9.40
CA ILE A 424 -0.18 18.23 8.52
C ILE A 424 -0.95 17.07 7.87
N SER A 425 -0.27 16.00 7.47
CA SER A 425 -0.92 14.80 6.91
C SER A 425 -1.30 13.80 8.00
N MET A 426 -0.39 13.51 8.90
CA MET A 426 -0.51 12.42 9.87
C MET A 426 -1.22 12.84 11.16
N GLY A 427 -1.33 14.13 11.46
CA GLY A 427 -1.89 14.60 12.75
C GLY A 427 -3.33 14.16 12.97
N LEU A 428 -4.18 14.25 11.93
CA LEU A 428 -5.55 13.77 12.01
C LEU A 428 -5.63 12.24 12.03
N VAL A 429 -4.74 11.56 11.31
CA VAL A 429 -4.65 10.09 11.31
C VAL A 429 -4.34 9.61 12.72
N SER A 430 -3.25 10.07 13.33
CA SER A 430 -2.84 9.67 14.68
C SER A 430 -3.89 9.99 15.75
N ALA A 431 -4.60 11.12 15.63
CA ALA A 431 -5.66 11.50 16.57
C ALA A 431 -6.87 10.55 16.51
N LEU A 432 -7.19 10.03 15.32
CA LEU A 432 -8.32 9.12 15.12
C LEU A 432 -7.95 7.65 15.27
N SER A 433 -6.71 7.26 14.95
CA SER A 433 -6.27 5.87 14.96
C SER A 433 -5.77 5.35 16.31
N LYS A 434 -5.61 6.21 17.33
CA LYS A 434 -4.97 5.86 18.63
C LYS A 434 -3.58 5.20 18.48
N GLU A 435 -2.92 5.31 17.33
CA GLU A 435 -1.58 4.76 17.11
C GLU A 435 -0.52 5.86 17.23
N THR A 436 0.49 5.60 18.06
CA THR A 436 1.66 6.47 18.19
C THR A 436 2.58 6.24 16.99
N THR A 437 2.96 7.31 16.30
CA THR A 437 3.80 7.32 15.10
C THR A 437 5.09 6.53 15.30
N LYS A 438 5.28 5.42 14.57
CA LYS A 438 6.53 4.67 14.53
C LYS A 438 7.59 5.46 13.74
N THR A 439 8.60 5.97 14.42
CA THR A 439 9.85 6.42 13.79
C THR A 439 10.71 5.20 13.44
N VAL A 440 11.02 5.01 12.16
CA VAL A 440 11.94 3.97 11.67
C VAL A 440 13.37 4.39 11.97
N ALA A 441 14.12 3.55 12.69
CA ALA A 441 15.55 3.75 12.97
C ALA A 441 16.40 3.27 11.78
N THR A 442 17.36 4.07 11.34
CA THR A 442 18.21 3.87 10.16
C THR A 442 19.46 3.03 10.41
N THR A 443 19.42 2.14 11.40
CA THR A 443 20.47 1.16 11.71
C THR A 443 19.76 0.05 12.47
N PRO A 444 20.05 -1.25 12.26
CA PRO A 444 19.52 -2.27 13.15
C PRO A 444 20.08 -1.92 14.53
N THR A 445 19.26 -1.32 15.40
CA THR A 445 19.59 -1.24 16.82
C THR A 445 19.39 -2.65 17.34
N LEU A 446 20.39 -3.49 17.11
CA LEU A 446 20.56 -4.74 17.83
C LEU A 446 20.62 -4.39 19.33
N GLU A 447 20.00 -5.23 20.14
CA GLU A 447 20.02 -5.06 21.58
C GLU A 447 21.46 -5.16 22.10
N ALA A 448 21.79 -4.46 23.18
CA ALA A 448 23.17 -4.31 23.67
C ALA A 448 23.87 -5.64 24.04
N ASP A 449 23.12 -6.75 24.11
CA ASP A 449 23.62 -8.09 24.39
C ASP A 449 23.89 -8.95 23.14
N ALA A 450 23.64 -8.45 21.93
CA ALA A 450 23.88 -9.14 20.67
C ALA A 450 25.31 -9.71 20.56
N ASP A 451 26.33 -8.89 20.83
CA ASP A 451 27.74 -9.29 20.75
C ASP A 451 28.12 -10.45 21.71
N LEU A 452 27.30 -10.75 22.73
CA LEU A 452 27.54 -11.86 23.67
C LEU A 452 27.34 -13.23 23.00
N TYR A 453 26.43 -13.35 22.03
CA TYR A 453 26.12 -14.63 21.38
C TYR A 453 27.25 -15.09 20.45
N GLY A 454 28.00 -14.15 19.87
CA GLY A 454 29.16 -14.41 19.02
C GLY A 454 30.52 -14.39 19.72
N ALA A 455 30.57 -14.25 21.06
CA ALA A 455 31.82 -14.00 21.80
C ALA A 455 32.89 -15.09 21.57
N ASN A 456 32.47 -16.36 21.49
CA ASN A 456 33.38 -17.50 21.34
C ASN A 456 33.77 -17.82 19.88
N ILE A 457 33.16 -17.13 18.90
CA ILE A 457 33.44 -17.36 17.47
C ILE A 457 34.84 -16.85 17.15
N LYS A 458 35.70 -17.73 16.64
CA LYS A 458 37.07 -17.39 16.24
C LYS A 458 37.05 -16.59 14.92
N PRO A 459 37.54 -15.33 14.91
CA PRO A 459 37.58 -14.51 13.70
C PRO A 459 38.43 -15.14 12.59
N LEU A 460 38.08 -14.83 11.34
CA LEU A 460 38.93 -15.12 10.20
C LEU A 460 40.15 -14.21 10.21
N ASN A 461 41.26 -14.70 9.66
CA ASN A 461 42.40 -13.85 9.35
C ASN A 461 42.05 -13.05 8.09
N PRO A 462 41.87 -11.72 8.16
CA PRO A 462 41.42 -10.93 7.01
C PRO A 462 42.40 -10.99 5.84
N ASN A 463 43.68 -11.25 6.11
CA ASN A 463 44.73 -11.35 5.08
C ASN A 463 44.79 -12.74 4.41
N ALA A 464 44.10 -13.74 4.95
CA ALA A 464 44.04 -15.09 4.39
C ALA A 464 42.93 -15.26 3.35
N LEU A 465 41.96 -14.34 3.33
CA LEU A 465 40.86 -14.32 2.35
C LEU A 465 41.34 -13.71 1.03
N SER A 466 41.37 -14.50 -0.05
CA SER A 466 41.66 -14.01 -1.40
C SER A 466 40.54 -13.18 -2.03
N THR A 467 39.31 -13.32 -1.51
CA THR A 467 38.08 -12.79 -2.13
C THR A 467 37.23 -12.10 -1.05
N GLU A 468 36.69 -10.93 -1.37
CA GLU A 468 35.63 -10.28 -0.58
C GLU A 468 34.28 -10.82 -1.01
N TYR A 469 33.42 -11.09 -0.03
CA TYR A 469 32.07 -11.60 -0.27
C TYR A 469 31.05 -10.50 0.02
N HIS A 470 30.12 -10.34 -0.89
CA HIS A 470 28.99 -9.44 -0.73
C HIS A 470 27.71 -10.20 -1.07
N TRP A 471 26.96 -10.56 -0.03
CA TRP A 471 25.77 -11.39 -0.14
C TRP A 471 24.52 -10.57 0.10
N ARG A 472 23.40 -11.03 -0.45
CA ARG A 472 22.08 -10.42 -0.27
C ARG A 472 21.17 -11.42 0.41
N ALA A 473 20.43 -10.94 1.41
CA ALA A 473 19.49 -11.71 2.18
C ALA A 473 18.07 -11.20 1.96
N ALA A 474 17.21 -12.01 1.35
CA ALA A 474 15.84 -11.66 1.03
C ALA A 474 14.84 -12.20 2.08
N MET A 475 13.85 -11.37 2.44
CA MET A 475 12.77 -11.77 3.35
C MET A 475 11.46 -11.02 3.08
N THR A 476 10.33 -11.67 3.35
CA THR A 476 8.98 -11.09 3.19
C THR A 476 8.48 -10.37 4.44
N VAL A 477 9.08 -10.67 5.60
CA VAL A 477 8.70 -10.13 6.90
C VAL A 477 9.21 -8.70 7.12
N ALA A 478 8.60 -8.00 8.07
CA ALA A 478 9.01 -6.67 8.49
C ALA A 478 10.37 -6.65 9.20
N ASP A 479 11.05 -5.50 9.14
CA ASP A 479 12.33 -5.22 9.82
C ASP A 479 12.21 -5.24 11.37
N SER A 480 11.01 -5.10 11.89
CA SER A 480 10.72 -5.25 13.33
C SER A 480 10.53 -6.70 13.78
N SER A 481 10.49 -7.66 12.85
CA SER A 481 10.23 -9.07 13.16
C SER A 481 11.43 -9.76 13.80
N ILE A 482 11.17 -10.83 14.57
CA ILE A 482 12.24 -11.64 15.17
C ILE A 482 13.15 -12.28 14.11
N ASN A 483 12.58 -12.68 12.97
CA ASN A 483 13.32 -13.27 11.86
C ASN A 483 14.31 -12.27 11.23
N TYR A 484 13.88 -11.00 11.07
CA TYR A 484 14.79 -9.94 10.61
C TYR A 484 15.92 -9.73 11.63
N LYS A 485 15.58 -9.62 12.92
CA LYS A 485 16.59 -9.41 13.98
C LYS A 485 17.62 -10.55 14.02
N MET A 486 17.18 -11.80 13.87
CA MET A 486 18.06 -12.95 13.76
C MET A 486 19.00 -12.84 12.55
N LEU A 487 18.48 -12.51 11.37
CA LEU A 487 19.32 -12.40 10.18
C LEU A 487 20.24 -11.16 10.20
N ALA A 488 19.82 -10.10 10.88
CA ALA A 488 20.65 -8.94 11.16
C ALA A 488 21.80 -9.27 12.11
N GLU A 489 21.55 -10.09 13.12
CA GLU A 489 22.61 -10.62 13.99
C GLU A 489 23.59 -11.48 13.19
N PHE A 490 23.10 -12.35 12.31
CA PHE A 490 23.95 -13.14 11.42
C PHE A 490 24.83 -12.24 10.54
N ALA A 491 24.25 -11.21 9.91
CA ALA A 491 24.98 -10.25 9.08
C ALA A 491 26.05 -9.49 9.87
N HIS A 492 25.71 -9.02 11.07
CA HIS A 492 26.64 -8.33 11.98
C HIS A 492 27.81 -9.21 12.39
N LEU A 493 27.54 -10.45 12.83
CA LEU A 493 28.58 -11.41 13.20
C LEU A 493 29.51 -11.75 12.03
N MET A 494 28.95 -11.93 10.83
CA MET A 494 29.75 -12.17 9.62
C MET A 494 30.67 -10.98 9.30
N ASP A 495 30.20 -9.74 9.44
CA ASP A 495 30.99 -8.54 9.20
C ASP A 495 32.16 -8.43 10.20
N ILE A 496 31.87 -8.46 11.51
CA ILE A 496 32.90 -8.26 12.55
C ILE A 496 33.91 -9.43 12.58
N LYS A 497 33.45 -10.68 12.41
CA LYS A 497 34.32 -11.87 12.50
C LYS A 497 35.09 -12.13 11.21
N SER A 498 34.68 -11.55 10.08
CA SER A 498 35.47 -11.55 8.85
C SER A 498 36.43 -10.35 8.74
N GLY A 499 36.33 -9.38 9.66
CA GLY A 499 37.09 -8.13 9.59
C GLY A 499 36.65 -7.22 8.44
N GLY A 500 35.34 -7.21 8.12
CA GLY A 500 34.76 -6.40 7.04
C GLY A 500 34.77 -7.03 5.66
N ARG A 501 35.28 -8.27 5.53
CA ARG A 501 35.51 -8.96 4.24
C ARG A 501 34.28 -9.70 3.72
N ILE A 502 33.30 -9.97 4.58
CA ILE A 502 32.02 -10.60 4.25
C ILE A 502 30.91 -9.67 4.69
N LYS A 503 30.20 -9.08 3.75
CA LYS A 503 29.05 -8.19 4.01
C LYS A 503 27.76 -8.83 3.52
N ILE A 504 26.70 -8.62 4.29
CA ILE A 504 25.37 -9.15 3.98
C ILE A 504 24.37 -7.99 4.02
N ASP A 505 23.80 -7.68 2.86
CA ASP A 505 22.72 -6.70 2.74
C ASP A 505 21.36 -7.37 3.03
N LEU A 506 20.57 -6.78 3.92
CA LEU A 506 19.25 -7.29 4.30
C LEU A 506 18.14 -6.57 3.52
N TYR A 507 17.21 -7.34 2.94
CA TYR A 507 16.09 -6.83 2.16
C TYR A 507 14.74 -7.34 2.72
N PRO A 508 14.15 -6.63 3.72
CA PRO A 508 12.87 -6.98 4.33
C PRO A 508 11.67 -6.59 3.46
N ASN A 509 10.45 -6.92 3.93
CA ASN A 509 9.18 -6.51 3.32
C ASN A 509 9.02 -6.88 1.83
N GLY A 510 9.66 -7.97 1.39
CA GLY A 510 9.57 -8.40 -0.01
C GLY A 510 10.22 -7.43 -0.99
N GLN A 511 11.20 -6.62 -0.56
CA GLN A 511 11.90 -5.66 -1.42
C GLN A 511 12.55 -6.29 -2.66
N LEU A 512 12.91 -7.58 -2.59
CA LEU A 512 13.43 -8.37 -3.71
C LEU A 512 12.37 -9.27 -4.38
N GLY A 513 11.09 -9.01 -4.13
CA GLY A 513 9.94 -9.84 -4.51
C GLY A 513 9.48 -10.75 -3.37
N ASN A 514 8.22 -11.21 -3.44
CA ASN A 514 7.66 -12.13 -2.43
C ASN A 514 7.97 -13.61 -2.71
N GLU A 515 8.47 -13.93 -3.91
CA GLU A 515 8.82 -15.27 -4.38
C GLU A 515 10.33 -15.37 -4.67
N PHE A 516 11.17 -14.99 -3.70
CA PHE A 516 12.62 -14.98 -3.89
C PHE A 516 13.28 -16.37 -3.74
N THR A 517 12.55 -17.42 -3.35
CA THR A 517 13.10 -18.78 -3.17
C THR A 517 13.82 -19.25 -4.44
N GLU A 518 13.21 -19.10 -5.61
CA GLU A 518 13.80 -19.48 -6.90
C GLU A 518 15.09 -18.68 -7.21
N ALA A 519 15.11 -17.40 -6.81
CA ALA A 519 16.30 -16.57 -6.95
C ALA A 519 17.43 -17.03 -6.03
N VAL A 520 17.12 -17.58 -4.84
CA VAL A 520 18.12 -18.21 -3.98
C VAL A 520 18.60 -19.54 -4.55
N LEU A 521 17.69 -20.37 -5.06
CA LEU A 521 18.02 -21.65 -5.69
C LEU A 521 18.93 -21.51 -6.91
N SER A 522 18.67 -20.51 -7.75
CA SER A 522 19.49 -20.20 -8.93
C SER A 522 20.82 -19.51 -8.60
N GLY A 523 21.06 -19.14 -7.33
CA GLY A 523 22.25 -18.38 -6.92
C GLY A 523 22.21 -16.90 -7.30
N SER A 524 21.07 -16.41 -7.80
CA SER A 524 20.87 -14.99 -8.11
C SER A 524 20.70 -14.12 -6.86
N ILE A 525 20.38 -14.71 -5.71
CA ILE A 525 20.40 -14.16 -4.35
C ILE A 525 21.08 -15.21 -3.46
N GLU A 526 21.90 -14.80 -2.51
CA GLU A 526 22.70 -15.76 -1.76
C GLU A 526 21.95 -16.36 -0.58
N ILE A 527 21.15 -15.54 0.13
CA ILE A 527 20.47 -15.92 1.36
C ILE A 527 18.98 -15.60 1.25
N GLY A 528 18.14 -16.50 1.77
CA GLY A 528 16.70 -16.32 1.87
C GLY A 528 16.17 -16.71 3.25
N THR A 529 14.94 -16.29 3.51
CA THR A 529 14.10 -16.82 4.60
C THR A 529 12.89 -17.52 4.01
N GLY A 530 12.36 -18.54 4.67
CA GLY A 530 11.21 -19.26 4.15
C GLY A 530 10.48 -20.04 5.22
N MET A 531 9.16 -20.13 5.04
CA MET A 531 8.25 -21.02 5.73
C MET A 531 7.67 -22.02 4.73
N THR A 532 6.75 -22.87 5.17
CA THR A 532 6.13 -23.94 4.35
C THR A 532 5.67 -23.44 2.98
N THR A 533 4.85 -22.39 2.94
CA THR A 533 4.34 -21.82 1.68
C THR A 533 5.39 -21.29 0.70
N ASN A 534 6.62 -21.02 1.16
CA ASN A 534 7.70 -20.57 0.29
C ASN A 534 8.56 -21.70 -0.27
N LEU A 535 8.51 -22.87 0.37
CA LEU A 535 9.48 -23.94 0.19
C LEU A 535 8.87 -25.21 -0.41
N VAL A 536 7.59 -25.52 -0.16
CA VAL A 536 6.98 -26.79 -0.57
C VAL A 536 6.97 -27.03 -2.09
N ASP A 537 6.96 -25.97 -2.90
CA ASP A 537 7.05 -26.09 -4.36
C ASP A 537 8.41 -26.62 -4.84
N TYR A 538 9.46 -26.47 -4.03
CA TYR A 538 10.83 -26.87 -4.34
C TYR A 538 11.33 -28.03 -3.46
N ILE A 539 10.86 -28.07 -2.21
CA ILE A 539 11.19 -29.04 -1.16
C ILE A 539 9.86 -29.52 -0.56
N PRO A 540 9.15 -30.45 -1.23
CA PRO A 540 7.82 -30.91 -0.78
C PRO A 540 7.81 -31.42 0.66
N GLN A 541 8.95 -31.97 1.12
CA GLN A 541 9.15 -32.48 2.47
C GLN A 541 8.93 -31.46 3.57
N TYR A 542 9.03 -30.17 3.25
CA TYR A 542 8.79 -29.11 4.23
C TYR A 542 7.31 -29.05 4.68
N ALA A 543 6.39 -29.64 3.91
CA ALA A 543 4.96 -29.74 4.24
C ALA A 543 4.67 -30.51 5.53
N ILE A 544 5.64 -31.27 6.07
CA ILE A 544 5.51 -31.89 7.40
C ILE A 544 5.16 -30.87 8.49
N PHE A 545 5.61 -29.61 8.36
CA PHE A 545 5.30 -28.56 9.33
C PHE A 545 3.88 -27.98 9.20
N ASP A 546 3.13 -28.32 8.14
CA ASP A 546 1.71 -27.98 8.01
C ASP A 546 0.80 -28.99 8.73
N ILE A 547 1.35 -30.07 9.30
CA ILE A 547 0.59 -31.00 10.16
C ILE A 547 0.17 -30.25 11.44
N PRO A 548 -1.15 -30.12 11.70
CA PRO A 548 -1.64 -29.45 12.90
C PRO A 548 -1.34 -30.27 14.15
N ASN A 549 -1.07 -29.56 15.25
CA ASN A 549 -0.88 -30.08 16.60
C ASN A 549 0.32 -31.03 16.76
N LEU A 550 1.35 -30.85 15.96
CA LEU A 550 2.61 -31.60 16.08
C LEU A 550 3.29 -31.40 17.44
N PHE A 551 3.37 -30.14 17.88
CA PHE A 551 4.12 -29.75 19.07
C PHE A 551 3.17 -29.37 20.19
N ASP A 552 3.51 -29.78 21.41
CA ASP A 552 2.75 -29.44 22.62
C ASP A 552 2.97 -27.97 23.02
N ASP A 553 4.19 -27.46 22.82
CA ASP A 553 4.58 -26.09 23.08
C ASP A 553 5.81 -25.66 22.25
N VAL A 554 6.21 -24.40 22.38
CA VAL A 554 7.32 -23.80 21.64
C VAL A 554 8.67 -24.38 22.09
N THR A 555 8.81 -24.80 23.35
CA THR A 555 10.03 -25.42 23.87
C THR A 555 10.26 -26.77 23.21
N GLN A 556 9.22 -27.58 23.07
CA GLN A 556 9.26 -28.85 22.36
C GLN A 556 9.66 -28.66 20.90
N MET A 557 9.01 -27.71 20.21
CA MET A 557 9.31 -27.35 18.83
C MET A 557 10.79 -26.97 18.65
N ARG A 558 11.31 -26.04 19.47
CA ARG A 558 12.73 -25.63 19.43
C ARG A 558 13.68 -26.78 19.78
N THR A 559 13.29 -27.70 20.67
CA THR A 559 14.11 -28.87 21.02
C THR A 559 14.23 -29.83 19.84
N VAL A 560 13.14 -30.07 19.11
CA VAL A 560 13.16 -30.90 17.90
C VAL A 560 14.01 -30.25 16.80
N LEU A 561 13.81 -28.95 16.57
CA LEU A 561 14.51 -28.19 15.53
C LEU A 561 16.01 -27.96 15.83
N SER A 562 16.41 -27.96 17.10
CA SER A 562 17.84 -27.94 17.48
C SER A 562 18.48 -29.33 17.61
N GLY A 563 17.67 -30.39 17.57
CA GLY A 563 18.12 -31.78 17.67
C GLY A 563 18.56 -32.38 16.33
N ASP A 564 18.78 -33.70 16.33
CA ASP A 564 19.24 -34.44 15.14
C ASP A 564 18.27 -34.39 13.96
N PHE A 565 16.98 -34.07 14.20
CA PHE A 565 16.00 -33.92 13.13
C PHE A 565 16.35 -32.78 12.15
N SER A 566 17.04 -31.74 12.62
CA SER A 566 17.56 -30.67 11.75
C SER A 566 18.45 -31.21 10.62
N LYS A 567 19.20 -32.29 10.86
CA LYS A 567 20.06 -32.93 9.84
C LYS A 567 19.24 -33.65 8.77
N VAL A 568 18.13 -34.28 9.18
CA VAL A 568 17.17 -34.90 8.26
C VAL A 568 16.55 -33.83 7.37
N LEU A 569 16.06 -32.73 7.97
CA LEU A 569 15.48 -31.62 7.22
C LEU A 569 16.50 -31.01 6.25
N ASN A 570 17.74 -30.83 6.71
CA ASN A 570 18.79 -30.25 5.88
C ASN A 570 19.21 -31.16 4.72
N HIS A 571 19.09 -32.49 4.86
CA HIS A 571 19.32 -33.43 3.74
C HIS A 571 18.36 -33.13 2.58
N TYR A 572 17.06 -32.92 2.87
CA TYR A 572 16.07 -32.57 1.86
C TYR A 572 16.25 -31.14 1.32
N CYS A 573 16.57 -30.17 2.20
CA CYS A 573 16.92 -28.82 1.78
C CYS A 573 18.08 -28.83 0.76
N ASN A 574 19.14 -29.57 1.06
CA ASN A 574 20.31 -29.69 0.20
C ASN A 574 19.95 -30.30 -1.16
N ALA A 575 19.13 -31.36 -1.18
CA ALA A 575 18.62 -31.95 -2.42
C ALA A 575 17.76 -30.97 -3.23
N GLY A 576 17.05 -30.06 -2.54
CA GLY A 576 16.27 -28.99 -3.16
C GLY A 576 17.09 -27.76 -3.57
N GLY A 577 18.40 -27.71 -3.31
CA GLY A 577 19.29 -26.62 -3.75
C GLY A 577 19.54 -25.51 -2.71
N ILE A 578 19.15 -25.70 -1.45
CA ILE A 578 19.48 -24.76 -0.35
C ILE A 578 20.18 -25.46 0.81
N GLN A 579 21.14 -24.78 1.43
CA GLN A 579 21.70 -25.15 2.72
C GLN A 579 20.91 -24.43 3.82
N MET A 580 20.22 -25.18 4.68
CA MET A 580 19.60 -24.60 5.88
C MET A 580 20.71 -24.16 6.84
N LEU A 581 20.66 -22.88 7.24
CA LEU A 581 21.65 -22.29 8.15
C LEU A 581 21.12 -22.22 9.58
N GLY A 582 19.83 -21.93 9.74
CA GLY A 582 19.20 -21.89 11.04
C GLY A 582 17.70 -21.71 10.94
N TYR A 583 17.05 -21.68 12.10
CA TYR A 583 15.60 -21.57 12.22
C TYR A 583 15.23 -20.49 13.24
N SER A 584 14.00 -20.00 13.11
CA SER A 584 13.31 -19.18 14.08
C SER A 584 11.84 -19.59 14.11
N ASP A 585 11.12 -19.13 15.12
CA ASP A 585 9.70 -19.34 15.23
C ASP A 585 8.97 -18.02 15.54
N ALA A 586 7.72 -17.95 15.10
CA ALA A 586 6.80 -16.88 15.48
C ALA A 586 5.77 -17.37 16.52
N GLY A 587 6.07 -18.44 17.25
CA GLY A 587 5.12 -19.17 18.09
C GLY A 587 4.08 -19.93 17.26
N PHE A 588 2.92 -20.17 17.87
CA PHE A 588 1.81 -20.87 17.21
C PHE A 588 0.88 -19.92 16.47
N ARG A 589 0.29 -20.44 15.40
CA ARG A 589 -0.79 -19.81 14.65
C ARG A 589 -2.06 -19.83 15.48
N GLN A 590 -2.75 -18.69 15.50
CA GLN A 590 -4.00 -18.45 16.22
C GLN A 590 -5.11 -18.13 15.22
N LEU A 591 -6.37 -18.27 15.64
CA LEU A 591 -7.52 -17.84 14.85
C LEU A 591 -7.86 -16.40 15.23
N THR A 592 -8.00 -15.52 14.26
CA THR A 592 -8.67 -14.23 14.44
C THR A 592 -10.06 -14.31 13.84
N THR A 593 -11.06 -13.73 14.50
CA THR A 593 -12.45 -13.72 14.01
C THR A 593 -13.24 -12.56 14.62
N ASN A 594 -14.34 -12.17 13.97
CA ASN A 594 -15.33 -11.24 14.50
C ASN A 594 -16.49 -11.93 15.25
N LYS A 595 -16.44 -13.25 15.41
CA LYS A 595 -17.42 -14.07 16.13
C LYS A 595 -16.76 -14.74 17.34
N GLU A 596 -17.46 -14.82 18.47
CA GLU A 596 -16.96 -15.60 19.61
C GLU A 596 -16.92 -17.08 19.26
N VAL A 597 -15.80 -17.74 19.57
CA VAL A 597 -15.59 -19.16 19.28
C VAL A 597 -15.06 -19.81 20.55
N HIS A 598 -15.90 -20.63 21.17
CA HIS A 598 -15.55 -21.45 22.33
C HIS A 598 -15.60 -22.96 22.02
N THR A 599 -16.28 -23.34 20.94
CA THR A 599 -16.53 -24.73 20.51
C THR A 599 -16.41 -24.87 19.00
N LEU A 600 -16.29 -26.10 18.47
CA LEU A 600 -16.27 -26.32 17.01
C LEU A 600 -17.59 -25.93 16.34
N SER A 601 -18.74 -26.01 17.04
CA SER A 601 -20.02 -25.56 16.49
C SER A 601 -20.03 -24.06 16.18
N ASP A 602 -19.25 -23.27 16.91
CA ASP A 602 -19.16 -21.82 16.66
C ASP A 602 -18.44 -21.52 15.34
N LEU A 603 -17.56 -22.42 14.88
CA LEU A 603 -16.86 -22.30 13.60
C LEU A 603 -17.74 -22.63 12.40
N GLN A 604 -18.92 -23.23 12.61
CA GLN A 604 -19.71 -23.80 11.53
C GLN A 604 -20.12 -22.75 10.50
N GLY A 605 -19.63 -22.91 9.27
CA GLY A 605 -19.91 -21.99 8.16
C GLY A 605 -19.19 -20.64 8.23
N GLN A 606 -18.32 -20.41 9.23
CA GLN A 606 -17.44 -19.23 9.24
C GLN A 606 -16.43 -19.33 8.11
N LYS A 607 -16.31 -18.27 7.32
CA LYS A 607 -15.34 -18.18 6.23
C LYS A 607 -13.96 -17.84 6.79
N ILE A 608 -13.15 -18.86 7.07
CA ILE A 608 -11.81 -18.68 7.60
C ILE A 608 -10.82 -18.63 6.45
N ARG A 609 -10.10 -17.52 6.31
CA ARG A 609 -9.03 -17.43 5.34
C ARG A 609 -7.88 -18.33 5.75
N VAL A 610 -7.40 -19.10 4.78
CA VAL A 610 -6.23 -19.96 4.91
C VAL A 610 -5.20 -19.64 3.84
N MET A 611 -3.97 -20.11 4.06
CA MET A 611 -2.96 -20.14 3.00
C MET A 611 -3.46 -20.96 1.79
N THR A 612 -2.97 -20.67 0.59
CA THR A 612 -3.38 -21.34 -0.66
C THR A 612 -2.75 -22.74 -0.78
N ASP A 613 -2.79 -23.50 0.31
CA ASP A 613 -2.27 -24.85 0.42
C ASP A 613 -3.38 -25.81 0.89
N LYS A 614 -3.34 -27.04 0.37
CA LYS A 614 -4.38 -28.05 0.56
C LYS A 614 -4.48 -28.55 2.00
N TYR A 615 -3.39 -28.54 2.77
CA TYR A 615 -3.38 -29.03 4.15
C TYR A 615 -4.15 -28.07 5.07
N HIS A 616 -3.95 -26.76 4.91
CA HIS A 616 -4.68 -25.75 5.67
C HIS A 616 -6.18 -25.73 5.32
N ILE A 617 -6.51 -25.89 4.03
CA ILE A 617 -7.91 -26.01 3.58
C ILE A 617 -8.58 -27.23 4.23
N ALA A 618 -7.92 -28.40 4.18
CA ALA A 618 -8.46 -29.63 4.75
C ALA A 618 -8.64 -29.52 6.27
N TYR A 619 -7.66 -28.95 6.98
CA TYR A 619 -7.72 -28.74 8.42
C TYR A 619 -8.94 -27.92 8.83
N TRP A 620 -9.09 -26.72 8.27
CA TRP A 620 -10.17 -25.81 8.67
C TRP A 620 -11.55 -26.32 8.27
N ASN A 621 -11.66 -26.99 7.11
CA ASN A 621 -12.91 -27.67 6.74
C ASN A 621 -13.25 -28.83 7.70
N ALA A 622 -12.26 -29.58 8.19
CA ALA A 622 -12.48 -30.65 9.17
C ALA A 622 -12.96 -30.13 10.54
N LEU A 623 -12.62 -28.89 10.88
CA LEU A 623 -13.14 -28.18 12.07
C LEU A 623 -14.56 -27.61 11.88
N GLY A 624 -15.12 -27.66 10.67
CA GLY A 624 -16.46 -27.15 10.35
C GLY A 624 -16.50 -25.73 9.78
N ALA A 625 -15.35 -25.07 9.66
CA ALA A 625 -15.24 -23.78 8.98
C ALA A 625 -15.37 -23.94 7.44
N ALA A 626 -15.67 -22.85 6.76
CA ALA A 626 -15.58 -22.73 5.31
C ALA A 626 -14.21 -22.15 4.93
N ALA A 627 -13.20 -23.02 4.75
CA ALA A 627 -11.84 -22.57 4.44
C ALA A 627 -11.80 -21.84 3.09
N THR A 628 -11.28 -20.61 3.10
CA THR A 628 -11.22 -19.72 1.92
C THR A 628 -9.77 -19.42 1.56
N PRO A 629 -9.19 -20.06 0.53
CA PRO A 629 -7.81 -19.80 0.12
C PRO A 629 -7.68 -18.39 -0.48
N MET A 630 -6.72 -17.61 0.00
CA MET A 630 -6.52 -16.22 -0.42
C MET A 630 -5.06 -15.79 -0.26
N GLN A 631 -4.56 -14.91 -1.14
CA GLN A 631 -3.21 -14.37 -1.03
C GLN A 631 -3.05 -13.50 0.22
N PHE A 632 -1.88 -13.55 0.85
CA PHE A 632 -1.67 -12.90 2.15
C PHE A 632 -1.93 -11.38 2.14
N THR A 633 -1.60 -10.70 1.03
CA THR A 633 -1.79 -9.26 0.86
C THR A 633 -3.27 -8.83 0.78
N GLU A 634 -4.18 -9.77 0.53
CA GLU A 634 -5.61 -9.50 0.38
C GLU A 634 -6.37 -9.66 1.71
N VAL A 635 -5.75 -10.29 2.71
CA VAL A 635 -6.41 -10.76 3.94
C VAL A 635 -6.98 -9.61 4.76
N PHE A 636 -6.20 -8.56 5.01
CA PHE A 636 -6.66 -7.42 5.81
C PHE A 636 -7.95 -6.81 5.23
N MET A 637 -7.95 -6.60 3.91
CA MET A 637 -9.12 -6.08 3.20
C MET A 637 -10.29 -7.07 3.22
N GLY A 638 -10.01 -8.36 3.06
CA GLY A 638 -11.02 -9.42 3.12
C GLY A 638 -11.76 -9.45 4.45
N LEU A 639 -11.01 -9.31 5.57
CA LEU A 639 -11.55 -9.23 6.93
C LEU A 639 -12.33 -7.93 7.16
N GLN A 640 -11.76 -6.79 6.76
CA GLN A 640 -12.40 -5.48 6.91
C GLN A 640 -13.76 -5.40 6.20
N GLN A 641 -13.90 -6.11 5.07
CA GLN A 641 -15.12 -6.14 4.26
C GLN A 641 -16.08 -7.28 4.63
N GLY A 642 -15.69 -8.17 5.55
CA GLY A 642 -16.49 -9.35 5.91
C GLY A 642 -16.68 -10.36 4.76
N THR A 643 -15.82 -10.32 3.72
CA THR A 643 -15.81 -11.37 2.68
C THR A 643 -15.32 -12.70 3.23
N ILE A 644 -14.46 -12.62 4.24
CA ILE A 644 -14.04 -13.68 5.16
C ILE A 644 -14.38 -13.22 6.59
N ASP A 645 -14.72 -14.16 7.46
CA ASP A 645 -15.10 -13.89 8.86
C ASP A 645 -13.88 -13.78 9.78
N GLY A 646 -12.80 -14.47 9.41
CA GLY A 646 -11.59 -14.62 10.20
C GLY A 646 -10.42 -15.15 9.38
N GLU A 647 -9.25 -15.24 9.99
CA GLU A 647 -8.04 -15.82 9.40
C GLU A 647 -7.19 -16.50 10.46
N GLU A 648 -6.11 -17.16 10.03
CA GLU A 648 -5.21 -17.87 10.91
C GLU A 648 -3.75 -17.44 10.71
N ASN A 649 -3.07 -17.01 11.78
CA ASN A 649 -1.68 -16.54 11.76
C ASN A 649 -1.07 -16.44 13.17
N PRO A 650 0.27 -16.39 13.32
CA PRO A 650 0.90 -16.06 14.59
C PRO A 650 0.68 -14.59 14.95
N TYR A 651 0.75 -14.25 16.24
CA TYR A 651 0.64 -12.87 16.73
C TYR A 651 1.56 -11.88 15.99
N MET A 652 2.75 -12.31 15.60
CA MET A 652 3.69 -11.51 14.81
C MET A 652 3.06 -11.00 13.50
N ASN A 653 2.38 -11.87 12.75
CA ASN A 653 1.75 -11.50 11.47
C ASN A 653 0.45 -10.75 11.68
N ILE A 654 -0.32 -11.08 12.72
CA ILE A 654 -1.53 -10.34 13.11
C ILE A 654 -1.17 -8.87 13.30
N VAL A 655 -0.18 -8.58 14.16
CA VAL A 655 0.27 -7.20 14.43
C VAL A 655 0.98 -6.57 13.24
N GLY A 656 1.89 -7.30 12.60
CA GLY A 656 2.68 -6.78 11.48
C GLY A 656 1.86 -6.32 10.29
N ASN A 657 0.62 -6.82 10.16
CA ASN A 657 -0.29 -6.49 9.06
C ASN A 657 -1.60 -5.85 9.54
N ASN A 658 -1.62 -5.39 10.80
CA ASN A 658 -2.73 -4.68 11.41
C ASN A 658 -4.06 -5.46 11.49
N MET A 659 -4.04 -6.79 11.44
CA MET A 659 -5.26 -7.61 11.45
C MET A 659 -6.10 -7.40 12.71
N GLN A 660 -5.44 -7.07 13.84
CA GLN A 660 -6.10 -6.71 15.09
C GLN A 660 -6.98 -5.45 15.00
N GLU A 661 -6.77 -4.57 14.01
CA GLU A 661 -7.62 -3.39 13.81
C GLU A 661 -9.03 -3.78 13.30
N VAL A 662 -9.17 -4.95 12.68
CA VAL A 662 -10.39 -5.38 11.97
C VAL A 662 -10.95 -6.71 12.49
N GLN A 663 -10.39 -7.26 13.57
CA GLN A 663 -10.78 -8.52 14.19
C GLN A 663 -10.98 -8.34 15.69
N LYS A 664 -12.19 -8.68 16.17
CA LYS A 664 -12.57 -8.50 17.58
C LYS A 664 -11.99 -9.54 18.52
N TYR A 665 -11.82 -10.78 18.05
CA TYR A 665 -11.42 -11.91 18.89
C TYR A 665 -10.17 -12.57 18.32
N ILE A 666 -9.29 -12.99 19.22
CA ILE A 666 -8.17 -13.88 18.92
C ILE A 666 -8.36 -15.13 19.76
N VAL A 667 -8.65 -16.24 19.10
CA VAL A 667 -8.93 -17.54 19.71
C VAL A 667 -7.64 -18.35 19.69
N GLU A 668 -7.16 -18.71 20.88
CA GLU A 668 -5.89 -19.39 21.08
C GLU A 668 -5.98 -20.88 20.74
N THR A 669 -6.09 -21.16 19.44
CA THR A 669 -6.17 -22.51 18.88
C THR A 669 -4.82 -23.24 18.93
N ASN A 670 -3.70 -22.50 18.93
CA ASN A 670 -2.34 -23.04 18.97
C ASN A 670 -2.10 -24.21 18.01
N HIS A 671 -2.72 -24.17 16.83
CA HIS A 671 -2.92 -25.37 16.03
C HIS A 671 -1.72 -25.75 15.17
N ILE A 672 -0.90 -24.80 14.74
CA ILE A 672 0.29 -25.06 13.93
C ILE A 672 1.46 -24.22 14.46
N GLY A 673 2.61 -24.85 14.67
CA GLY A 673 3.86 -24.16 15.01
C GLY A 673 4.40 -23.42 13.79
N HIS A 674 4.61 -22.11 13.90
CA HIS A 674 5.03 -21.29 12.76
C HIS A 674 6.56 -21.27 12.65
N VAL A 675 7.11 -22.26 11.94
CA VAL A 675 8.55 -22.45 11.75
C VAL A 675 9.03 -21.68 10.51
N ILE A 676 10.06 -20.87 10.69
CA ILE A 676 10.72 -20.12 9.62
C ILE A 676 12.19 -20.52 9.63
N ILE A 677 12.73 -20.86 8.46
CA ILE A 677 14.17 -21.07 8.30
C ILE A 677 14.82 -19.90 7.57
N PHE A 678 16.10 -19.72 7.79
CA PHE A 678 16.95 -19.00 6.87
C PHE A 678 18.01 -19.93 6.29
N PHE A 679 18.32 -19.70 5.03
CA PHE A 679 19.09 -20.64 4.22
C PHE A 679 19.93 -19.89 3.20
N MET A 680 20.98 -20.56 2.74
CA MET A 680 21.87 -20.08 1.69
C MET A 680 21.76 -20.97 0.46
N ASN A 681 22.05 -20.44 -0.72
CA ASN A 681 22.23 -21.25 -1.92
C ASN A 681 23.23 -22.39 -1.68
N TYR A 682 22.84 -23.62 -2.01
CA TYR A 682 23.64 -24.82 -1.69
C TYR A 682 24.99 -24.85 -2.43
N ASP A 683 25.00 -24.52 -3.72
CA ASP A 683 26.22 -24.54 -4.54
C ASP A 683 27.22 -23.48 -4.06
N LEU A 684 26.72 -22.28 -3.73
CA LEU A 684 27.52 -21.23 -3.10
C LEU A 684 28.15 -21.74 -1.80
N TYR A 685 27.35 -22.27 -0.88
CA TYR A 685 27.83 -22.77 0.41
C TYR A 685 28.93 -23.84 0.25
N ASN A 686 28.79 -24.74 -0.72
CA ASN A 686 29.80 -25.77 -1.00
C ASN A 686 31.06 -25.22 -1.67
N SER A 687 30.93 -24.15 -2.46
CA SER A 687 32.07 -23.46 -3.08
C SER A 687 32.94 -22.68 -2.08
N LEU A 688 32.41 -22.37 -0.89
CA LEU A 688 33.13 -21.59 0.12
C LEU A 688 34.38 -22.35 0.64
N PRO A 689 35.50 -21.64 0.88
CA PRO A 689 36.63 -22.17 1.63
C PRO A 689 36.21 -22.71 3.00
N SER A 690 36.90 -23.73 3.50
CA SER A 690 36.51 -24.43 4.74
C SER A 690 36.45 -23.53 5.97
N ASP A 691 37.32 -22.52 6.04
CA ASP A 691 37.34 -21.53 7.11
C ASP A 691 36.17 -20.54 7.03
N VAL A 692 35.78 -20.11 5.82
CA VAL A 692 34.60 -19.28 5.57
C VAL A 692 33.32 -20.03 5.87
N ARG A 693 33.21 -21.28 5.41
CA ARG A 693 32.05 -22.14 5.69
C ARG A 693 31.89 -22.38 7.19
N ARG A 694 32.98 -22.67 7.91
CA ARG A 694 32.98 -22.75 9.38
C ARG A 694 32.45 -21.47 10.01
N LEU A 695 32.89 -20.30 9.53
CA LEU A 695 32.40 -19.02 10.05
C LEU A 695 30.90 -18.85 9.81
N VAL A 696 30.40 -19.19 8.62
CA VAL A 696 28.97 -19.17 8.29
C VAL A 696 28.18 -20.04 9.28
N ASP A 697 28.62 -21.27 9.53
CA ASP A 697 27.93 -22.19 10.45
C ASP A 697 27.93 -21.67 11.90
N GLU A 698 29.09 -21.20 12.40
CA GLU A 698 29.23 -20.67 13.76
C GLU A 698 28.40 -19.39 13.97
N CYS A 699 28.40 -18.46 13.01
CA CYS A 699 27.61 -17.24 13.06
C CYS A 699 26.10 -17.54 12.94
N ALA A 700 25.70 -18.47 12.09
CA ALA A 700 24.30 -18.86 11.93
C ALA A 700 23.74 -19.51 13.20
N ALA A 701 24.54 -20.34 13.88
CA ALA A 701 24.17 -20.94 15.16
C ALA A 701 24.00 -19.87 16.26
N ALA A 702 24.92 -18.90 16.34
CA ALA A 702 24.82 -17.79 17.29
C ALA A 702 23.59 -16.90 17.03
N ALA A 703 23.33 -16.57 15.77
CA ALA A 703 22.15 -15.81 15.36
C ALA A 703 20.85 -16.55 15.72
N THR A 704 20.79 -17.87 15.49
CA THR A 704 19.65 -18.71 15.87
C THR A 704 19.41 -18.68 17.38
N ALA A 705 20.47 -18.78 18.19
CA ALA A 705 20.37 -18.67 19.65
C ALA A 705 19.85 -17.29 20.09
N TYR A 706 20.34 -16.22 19.48
CA TYR A 706 19.85 -14.85 19.70
C TYR A 706 18.36 -14.71 19.36
N GLY A 707 17.94 -15.18 18.19
CA GLY A 707 16.55 -15.14 17.75
C GLY A 707 15.62 -15.88 18.72
N ASN A 708 15.98 -17.11 19.10
CA ASN A 708 15.19 -17.93 20.03
C ASN A 708 15.10 -17.31 21.44
N ALA A 709 16.16 -16.68 21.94
CA ALA A 709 16.15 -16.04 23.24
C ALA A 709 15.22 -14.81 23.31
N LYS A 710 14.96 -14.15 22.17
CA LYS A 710 14.12 -12.94 22.08
C LYS A 710 12.71 -13.22 21.55
N ALA A 711 12.47 -14.41 21.00
CA ALA A 711 11.19 -14.78 20.40
C ALA A 711 10.03 -14.72 21.41
N ASP A 712 10.19 -15.28 22.61
CA ASP A 712 9.11 -15.32 23.61
C ASP A 712 8.68 -13.92 24.08
N ALA A 713 9.66 -13.04 24.32
CA ALA A 713 9.40 -11.65 24.65
C ALA A 713 8.67 -10.91 23.51
N SER A 714 9.08 -11.17 22.26
CA SER A 714 8.45 -10.58 21.07
C SER A 714 7.00 -11.06 20.90
N ILE A 715 6.74 -12.36 21.04
CA ILE A 715 5.39 -12.94 20.97
C ILE A 715 4.49 -12.32 22.05
N LYS A 716 4.98 -12.21 23.28
CA LYS A 716 4.25 -11.56 24.38
C LYS A 716 3.92 -10.10 24.07
N GLN A 717 4.86 -9.36 23.48
CA GLN A 717 4.65 -7.98 23.06
C GLN A 717 3.59 -7.86 21.96
N TYR A 718 3.64 -8.75 20.95
CA TYR A 718 2.63 -8.76 19.88
C TYR A 718 1.23 -9.08 20.41
N LYS A 719 1.13 -10.06 21.32
CA LYS A 719 -0.13 -10.37 22.01
C LYS A 719 -0.65 -9.15 22.78
N GLN A 720 0.22 -8.45 23.52
CA GLN A 720 -0.17 -7.23 24.23
C GLN A 720 -0.64 -6.13 23.26
N THR A 721 0.02 -5.97 22.12
CA THR A 721 -0.40 -5.00 21.09
C THR A 721 -1.80 -5.30 20.55
N CYS A 722 -2.16 -6.59 20.41
CA CYS A 722 -3.52 -6.97 20.03
C CYS A 722 -4.55 -6.59 21.10
N ILE A 723 -4.23 -6.81 22.38
CA ILE A 723 -5.08 -6.43 23.52
C ILE A 723 -5.25 -4.91 23.57
N ASP A 724 -4.17 -4.16 23.39
CA ASP A 724 -4.18 -2.69 23.41
C ASP A 724 -5.00 -2.10 22.24
N ALA A 725 -5.04 -2.81 21.10
CA ALA A 725 -5.92 -2.48 19.97
C ALA A 725 -7.40 -2.82 20.22
N GLY A 726 -7.71 -3.50 21.33
CA GLY A 726 -9.07 -3.85 21.74
C GLY A 726 -9.51 -5.26 21.38
N ALA A 727 -8.61 -6.11 20.87
CA ALA A 727 -8.93 -7.50 20.59
C ALA A 727 -9.05 -8.32 21.90
N GLN A 728 -10.09 -9.14 21.99
CA GLN A 728 -10.32 -10.04 23.13
C GLN A 728 -9.65 -11.39 22.87
N ILE A 729 -8.85 -11.85 23.84
CA ILE A 729 -8.21 -13.16 23.76
C ILE A 729 -9.15 -14.21 24.33
N ILE A 730 -9.48 -15.24 23.54
CA ILE A 730 -10.26 -16.39 23.97
C ILE A 730 -9.34 -17.60 24.10
N THR A 731 -9.21 -18.12 25.31
CA THR A 731 -8.54 -19.40 25.57
C THR A 731 -9.59 -20.52 25.55
N LEU A 732 -9.34 -21.56 24.76
CA LEU A 732 -10.26 -22.69 24.61
C LEU A 732 -10.14 -23.67 25.79
N GLU A 733 -11.26 -24.31 26.13
CA GLU A 733 -11.28 -25.40 27.11
C GLU A 733 -10.43 -26.59 26.62
N PRO A 734 -9.70 -27.30 27.49
CA PRO A 734 -8.86 -28.44 27.09
C PRO A 734 -9.61 -29.51 26.29
N SER A 735 -10.88 -29.76 26.62
CA SER A 735 -11.73 -30.72 25.90
C SER A 735 -11.98 -30.33 24.44
N VAL A 736 -12.05 -29.04 24.14
CA VAL A 736 -12.23 -28.51 22.78
C VAL A 736 -10.91 -28.59 22.02
N ILE A 737 -9.78 -28.31 22.68
CA ILE A 737 -8.44 -28.49 22.09
C ILE A 737 -8.23 -29.96 21.71
N ASP A 738 -8.63 -30.92 22.55
CA ASP A 738 -8.56 -32.35 22.24
C ASP A 738 -9.42 -32.74 21.04
N GLU A 739 -10.59 -32.12 20.86
CA GLU A 739 -11.44 -32.33 19.70
C GLU A 739 -10.79 -31.78 18.42
N ILE A 740 -10.25 -30.55 18.48
CA ILE A 740 -9.49 -29.92 17.38
C ILE A 740 -8.31 -30.81 16.97
N ARG A 741 -7.58 -31.36 17.94
CA ARG A 741 -6.44 -32.28 17.72
C ARG A 741 -6.86 -33.53 16.96
N LYS A 742 -7.96 -34.18 17.37
CA LYS A 742 -8.49 -35.38 16.69
C LYS A 742 -8.88 -35.09 15.24
N LYS A 743 -9.46 -33.93 14.96
CA LYS A 743 -9.84 -33.53 13.60
C LYS A 743 -8.63 -33.24 12.70
N GLY A 744 -7.51 -32.80 13.28
CA GLY A 744 -6.26 -32.53 12.56
C GLY A 744 -5.59 -33.77 11.95
N ILE A 745 -5.94 -34.98 12.39
CA ILE A 745 -5.34 -36.25 11.92
C ILE A 745 -5.49 -36.42 10.40
N ILE A 746 -6.56 -35.90 9.80
CA ILE A 746 -6.76 -35.96 8.34
C ILE A 746 -5.59 -35.35 7.56
N VAL A 747 -4.98 -34.28 8.08
CA VAL A 747 -3.84 -33.64 7.44
C VAL A 747 -2.59 -34.50 7.57
N GLN A 748 -2.40 -35.18 8.70
CA GLN A 748 -1.30 -36.12 8.86
C GLN A 748 -1.39 -37.27 7.85
N GLU A 749 -2.59 -37.81 7.62
CA GLU A 749 -2.82 -38.84 6.60
C GLU A 749 -2.55 -38.32 5.18
N MET A 750 -2.96 -37.08 4.87
CA MET A 750 -2.65 -36.43 3.59
C MET A 750 -1.14 -36.29 3.39
N VAL A 751 -0.42 -35.75 4.39
CA VAL A 751 1.03 -35.56 4.30
C VAL A 751 1.75 -36.90 4.15
N ARG A 752 1.34 -37.96 4.86
CA ARG A 752 1.87 -39.32 4.66
C ARG A 752 1.60 -39.85 3.26
N SER A 753 0.41 -39.62 2.73
CA SER A 753 0.07 -40.02 1.36
C SER A 753 0.91 -39.27 0.30
N ASP A 754 1.26 -38.01 0.56
CA ASP A 754 1.98 -37.17 -0.40
C ASP A 754 3.51 -37.35 -0.33
N LEU A 755 4.06 -37.52 0.88
CA LEU A 755 5.50 -37.56 1.12
C LEU A 755 6.05 -38.96 1.47
N GLY A 756 5.17 -39.90 1.81
CA GLY A 756 5.54 -41.19 2.38
C GLY A 756 5.71 -41.15 3.90
N ASP A 757 5.77 -42.34 4.52
CA ASP A 757 5.80 -42.48 5.97
C ASP A 757 7.15 -42.13 6.61
N GLU A 758 8.26 -42.29 5.86
CA GLU A 758 9.62 -42.23 6.43
C GLU A 758 9.92 -40.89 7.12
N ILE A 759 9.72 -39.76 6.42
CA ILE A 759 10.03 -38.44 6.99
C ILE A 759 9.06 -38.06 8.11
N VAL A 760 7.80 -38.49 8.00
CA VAL A 760 6.78 -38.25 9.02
C VAL A 760 7.11 -39.02 10.28
N ASP A 761 7.51 -40.29 10.17
CA ASP A 761 7.93 -41.13 11.29
C ASP A 761 9.20 -40.58 11.95
N GLN A 762 10.18 -40.13 11.16
CA GLN A 762 11.39 -39.47 11.69
C GLN A 762 11.06 -38.20 12.49
N LEU A 763 10.10 -37.38 12.02
CA LEU A 763 9.63 -36.21 12.77
C LEU A 763 8.91 -36.61 14.05
N MET A 764 7.97 -37.57 13.96
CA MET A 764 7.19 -38.03 15.12
C MET A 764 8.08 -38.68 16.18
N ASP A 765 9.09 -39.44 15.79
CA ASP A 765 10.09 -40.01 16.70
C ASP A 765 10.92 -38.92 17.38
N ALA A 766 11.32 -37.87 16.64
CA ALA A 766 12.02 -36.74 17.22
C ALA A 766 11.15 -36.03 18.26
N ILE A 767 9.87 -35.80 17.97
CA ILE A 767 8.90 -35.22 18.91
C ILE A 767 8.74 -36.14 20.14
N ASN A 768 8.50 -37.44 19.96
CA ASN A 768 8.28 -38.36 21.07
C ASN A 768 9.50 -38.50 21.99
N LYS A 769 10.72 -38.41 21.45
CA LYS A 769 11.96 -38.37 22.26
C LYS A 769 12.01 -37.17 23.20
N THR A 770 11.38 -36.05 22.86
CA THR A 770 11.30 -34.88 23.75
C THR A 770 10.28 -35.06 24.87
N ARG A 771 9.22 -35.86 24.66
CA ARG A 771 8.23 -36.21 25.68
C ARG A 771 8.74 -37.21 26.72
N ALA A 772 9.76 -37.98 26.36
CA ALA A 772 10.37 -39.00 27.22
C ALA A 772 11.52 -38.47 28.11
N LYS A 773 11.91 -37.20 27.93
CA LYS A 773 12.89 -36.47 28.76
C LYS A 773 12.16 -35.47 29.64
#